data_AF-A0A4Q9LX99-F1
#
_entry.id   AF-A0A4Q9LX99-F1
#
_cell.length_a   1.000
_cell.length_b   1.000
_cell.length_c   1.000
_cell.angle_alpha   90.00
_cell.angle_beta   90.00
_cell.angle_gamma   90.00
#
_symmetry.space_group_name_H-M   'P 1'
#
loop_
_entity.id
_entity.type
_entity.pdbx_description
1 polymer ?
#
loop_
_entity_poly.entity_id
_entity_poly.type
_entity_poly.pdbx_seq_one_letter_code
_entity_poly.pdbx_strand_id
1 'polypeptide(L)'
;MSFNFNIGSITKLNSKKASRHLYFLLIYFSCWVYLTTVSFYVVNDENRIKNFSTINSTSRIAEIENKLTDWFIEEDKISLFENNILCFESGEETKYYNPTILRISYPNEMLLNPIFSKTSFESKQTNIKIFLKDVSYSALLLFLKLIDNSDIIVNQIKMQDFLDILMIISVLDIEKSKERNIFLKELLRNFMFAMENGNEFFNFEKYCESYHYKHIKKTILMDLLIFFIDFITFNDKSAQRYIVSAERKLRFKNITKYFTSSNSLEKSKINGINLRLDDTTIRKLYRIMKSRYLIITWSILLEATNLNLLYLIFWEEEIYIKLVGLFGITRLHLDKLYIYYYENPMNIFTKKQTDIFTKNLKVLKIEFDSTPDELKKLLSLCCNVQKLTLSTKKFDFERLDCLINFSLQNPNINCKIYCLKYEFIDTEIDLLKRIPNNLVCYVDYAKRQASDIEIPIENLPFLRQYYYQYPDAKESSILSKHFEIYETIRFKALGLYFVHDSSYITHRDTIFLFLKHFNTIKYFSLRNIIICNELLVYILESNTIVCFTISNFICAFNLKCILKNNIINRRLRSFKIENSLGYIDSSLLIFMSRLECMQYVKFVGIFVKNLTSYLERIYRYIFGSEKQIESKIYIIRLEIIEAVLANKSNILNFLSKIIDFTNLVKIIYRVNMITETEYKFFGQMRNLETVYIVIRNMNEYIDFKKLFINRDLFNTVSSLSICVSKILKEDIEILRLFKKLFFLSLSCEEIYYETILNIKKEHFKNTQFRVNRPIRYERSYEVNNYLDSEFNLDFL
;
A
#
# COMPACT_ATOMS: atom_id res chain seq x y z
N MET A 1 -4.03 -30.61 17.55
CA MET A 1 -3.24 -30.99 18.74
C MET A 1 -1.79 -31.19 18.31
N SER A 2 -0.84 -30.50 18.93
CA SER A 2 0.59 -30.65 18.66
C SER A 2 1.12 -31.94 19.32
N PHE A 3 1.59 -32.90 18.53
CA PHE A 3 2.41 -33.99 19.06
C PHE A 3 3.82 -33.46 19.38
N ASN A 4 4.00 -32.92 20.58
CA ASN A 4 5.34 -32.70 21.15
C ASN A 4 5.91 -34.06 21.58
N PHE A 5 6.64 -34.73 20.68
CA PHE A 5 7.49 -35.83 21.07
C PHE A 5 8.81 -35.28 21.62
N ASN A 6 8.90 -35.25 22.95
CA ASN A 6 10.11 -34.88 23.67
C ASN A 6 11.09 -36.07 23.62
N ILE A 7 11.99 -36.09 22.62
CA ILE A 7 12.99 -37.16 22.41
C ILE A 7 14.06 -37.21 23.52
N GLY A 8 14.06 -36.25 24.45
CA GLY A 8 15.08 -36.09 25.48
C GLY A 8 15.04 -37.03 26.70
N SER A 9 14.13 -38.02 26.80
CA SER A 9 13.99 -38.82 28.04
C SER A 9 13.99 -40.35 27.90
N ILE A 10 14.44 -40.91 26.77
CA ILE A 10 14.63 -42.37 26.67
C ILE A 10 16.04 -42.74 27.17
N THR A 11 16.19 -42.77 28.49
CA THR A 11 17.36 -43.34 29.15
C THR A 11 17.40 -44.86 28.99
N LYS A 12 18.28 -45.30 28.09
CA LYS A 12 19.13 -46.51 28.10
C LYS A 12 18.60 -47.92 28.46
N LEU A 13 17.31 -48.19 28.68
CA LEU A 13 16.82 -49.59 28.83
C LEU A 13 15.71 -50.05 27.88
N ASN A 14 15.24 -49.22 26.94
CA ASN A 14 14.14 -49.60 26.02
C ASN A 14 14.38 -49.30 24.54
N SER A 15 15.63 -49.13 24.09
CA SER A 15 15.95 -48.73 22.71
C SER A 15 15.41 -49.70 21.64
N LYS A 16 15.39 -51.02 21.91
CA LYS A 16 14.82 -52.03 20.99
C LYS A 16 13.28 -52.04 20.93
N LYS A 17 12.59 -51.72 22.02
CA LYS A 17 11.10 -51.61 22.03
C LYS A 17 10.65 -50.29 21.42
N ALA A 18 11.35 -49.20 21.74
CA ALA A 18 11.10 -47.88 21.15
C ALA A 18 11.37 -47.90 19.64
N SER A 19 12.46 -48.51 19.17
CA SER A 19 12.75 -48.63 17.72
C SER A 19 11.73 -49.51 17.00
N ARG A 20 11.27 -50.62 17.60
CA ARG A 20 10.19 -51.45 17.05
C ARG A 20 8.87 -50.68 17.00
N HIS A 21 8.51 -49.94 18.04
CA HIS A 21 7.31 -49.09 18.02
C HIS A 21 7.40 -48.01 16.96
N LEU A 22 8.55 -47.33 16.82
CA LEU A 22 8.77 -46.34 15.77
C LEU A 22 8.68 -46.97 14.37
N TYR A 23 9.21 -48.18 14.20
CA TYR A 23 9.14 -48.94 12.94
C TYR A 23 7.71 -49.37 12.61
N PHE A 24 6.95 -49.88 13.59
CA PHE A 24 5.53 -50.21 13.42
C PHE A 24 4.68 -48.97 13.17
N LEU A 25 5.01 -47.84 13.79
CA LEU A 25 4.28 -46.59 13.61
C LEU A 25 4.61 -45.98 12.25
N LEU A 26 5.85 -46.10 11.76
CA LEU A 26 6.23 -45.77 10.39
C LEU A 26 5.52 -46.65 9.37
N ILE A 27 5.50 -47.98 9.55
CA ILE A 27 4.77 -48.90 8.67
C ILE A 27 3.26 -48.60 8.69
N TYR A 28 2.68 -48.44 9.89
CA TYR A 28 1.26 -48.14 10.04
C TYR A 28 0.91 -46.81 9.38
N PHE A 29 1.74 -45.78 9.56
CA PHE A 29 1.57 -44.49 8.90
C PHE A 29 1.70 -44.60 7.38
N SER A 30 2.71 -45.31 6.88
CA SER A 30 2.87 -45.57 5.44
C SER A 30 1.66 -46.33 4.88
N CYS A 31 1.26 -47.45 5.50
CA CYS A 31 0.07 -48.21 5.10
C CYS A 31 -1.19 -47.35 5.13
N TRP A 32 -1.36 -46.50 6.14
CA TRP A 32 -2.53 -45.63 6.26
C TRP A 32 -2.54 -44.52 5.20
N VAL A 33 -1.39 -43.92 4.88
CA VAL A 33 -1.22 -43.00 3.73
C VAL A 33 -1.60 -43.70 2.42
N TYR A 34 -1.15 -44.94 2.20
CA TYR A 34 -1.45 -45.71 0.99
C TYR A 34 -2.90 -46.22 0.92
N LEU A 35 -3.58 -46.41 2.06
CA LEU A 35 -4.98 -46.81 2.14
C LEU A 35 -5.97 -45.64 2.06
N THR A 36 -5.49 -44.40 2.23
CA THR A 36 -6.34 -43.22 2.15
C THR A 36 -6.63 -42.88 0.68
N THR A 37 -7.90 -42.62 0.39
CA THR A 37 -8.37 -42.24 -0.95
C THR A 37 -8.92 -40.82 -0.95
N VAL A 38 -8.79 -40.12 -2.07
CA VAL A 38 -9.42 -38.82 -2.31
C VAL A 38 -10.47 -39.01 -3.40
N SER A 39 -11.72 -38.72 -3.08
CA SER A 39 -12.86 -38.81 -4.00
C SER A 39 -13.32 -37.41 -4.40
N PHE A 40 -13.16 -37.05 -5.67
CA PHE A 40 -13.69 -35.82 -6.25
C PHE A 40 -15.11 -36.05 -6.79
N TYR A 41 -16.05 -35.23 -6.36
CA TYR A 41 -17.44 -35.20 -6.83
C TYR A 41 -17.60 -33.95 -7.69
N VAL A 42 -17.66 -34.14 -9.02
CA VAL A 42 -17.78 -33.05 -9.99
C VAL A 42 -19.24 -32.85 -10.37
N VAL A 43 -19.73 -31.63 -10.21
CA VAL A 43 -21.12 -31.23 -10.46
C VAL A 43 -21.14 -30.01 -11.38
N ASN A 44 -21.88 -30.08 -12.48
CA ASN A 44 -22.10 -29.00 -13.42
C ASN A 44 -23.51 -29.12 -14.04
N ASP A 45 -23.89 -28.17 -14.91
CA ASP A 45 -25.20 -28.19 -15.58
C ASP A 45 -25.43 -29.43 -16.47
N GLU A 46 -24.37 -30.06 -16.98
CA GLU A 46 -24.47 -31.28 -17.80
C GLU A 46 -25.01 -32.45 -16.98
N ASN A 47 -24.67 -32.50 -15.70
CA ASN A 47 -25.03 -33.57 -14.77
C ASN A 47 -26.27 -33.24 -13.92
N ARG A 48 -26.99 -32.17 -14.26
CA ARG A 48 -28.20 -31.74 -13.55
C ARG A 48 -29.39 -32.64 -13.89
N ILE A 49 -30.04 -33.15 -12.85
CA ILE A 49 -31.26 -33.96 -12.96
C ILE A 49 -32.45 -32.99 -13.05
N LYS A 50 -33.12 -32.93 -14.19
CA LYS A 50 -34.25 -32.01 -14.42
C LYS A 50 -35.57 -32.50 -13.80
N ASN A 51 -35.77 -33.82 -13.69
CA ASN A 51 -37.00 -34.45 -13.20
C ASN A 51 -36.68 -35.51 -12.12
N PHE A 52 -36.38 -35.07 -10.89
CA PHE A 52 -36.12 -35.99 -9.79
C PHE A 52 -37.41 -36.28 -9.01
N SER A 53 -37.89 -37.54 -9.03
CA SER A 53 -39.06 -37.96 -8.25
C SER A 53 -38.63 -38.52 -6.89
N THR A 54 -38.91 -37.81 -5.81
CA THR A 54 -38.62 -38.23 -4.42
C THR A 54 -39.45 -39.45 -3.95
N ILE A 55 -40.47 -39.85 -4.71
CA ILE A 55 -41.43 -40.92 -4.36
C ILE A 55 -40.76 -42.32 -4.33
N ASN A 56 -39.63 -42.52 -5.02
CA ASN A 56 -38.93 -43.81 -5.10
C ASN A 56 -37.62 -43.88 -4.29
N SER A 57 -37.21 -42.81 -3.60
CA SER A 57 -35.97 -42.79 -2.81
C SER A 57 -36.26 -42.94 -1.32
N THR A 58 -36.49 -44.16 -0.85
CA THR A 58 -36.51 -44.52 0.58
C THR A 58 -35.10 -44.59 1.19
N SER A 59 -34.10 -43.94 0.59
CA SER A 59 -32.71 -43.99 1.02
C SER A 59 -32.41 -42.90 2.05
N ARG A 60 -31.76 -43.28 3.14
CA ARG A 60 -31.43 -42.39 4.27
C ARG A 60 -30.59 -41.21 3.78
N ILE A 61 -31.04 -40.00 4.12
CA ILE A 61 -30.26 -38.78 3.91
C ILE A 61 -29.15 -38.79 4.98
N ALA A 62 -27.90 -38.92 4.56
CA ALA A 62 -26.76 -38.68 5.44
C ALA A 62 -26.37 -37.20 5.28
N GLU A 63 -26.58 -36.40 6.32
CA GLU A 63 -25.99 -35.06 6.37
C GLU A 63 -24.45 -35.20 6.32
N ILE A 64 -23.81 -34.39 5.48
CA ILE A 64 -22.35 -34.41 5.33
C ILE A 64 -21.76 -33.81 6.61
N GLU A 65 -21.28 -34.67 7.53
CA GLU A 65 -20.72 -34.27 8.84
C GLU A 65 -19.45 -33.41 8.77
N ASN A 66 -18.84 -33.28 7.59
CA ASN A 66 -17.65 -32.44 7.42
C ASN A 66 -18.05 -30.97 7.26
N LYS A 67 -17.40 -30.07 8.01
CA LYS A 67 -17.36 -28.64 7.70
C LYS A 67 -16.87 -28.49 6.26
N LEU A 68 -17.81 -28.20 5.37
CA LEU A 68 -17.54 -27.73 4.02
C LEU A 68 -16.53 -26.58 4.12
N THR A 69 -15.52 -26.57 3.26
CA THR A 69 -14.63 -25.41 3.09
C THR A 69 -15.48 -24.16 2.92
N ASP A 70 -15.00 -23.00 3.37
CA ASP A 70 -15.67 -21.68 3.38
C ASP A 70 -16.26 -21.21 2.01
N TRP A 71 -16.18 -22.04 0.97
CA TRP A 71 -16.70 -21.86 -0.38
C TRP A 71 -18.22 -22.05 -0.55
N PHE A 72 -18.92 -22.70 0.38
CA PHE A 72 -20.38 -22.87 0.30
C PHE A 72 -21.19 -21.76 0.98
N ILE A 73 -20.55 -20.61 1.24
CA ILE A 73 -21.18 -19.43 1.82
C ILE A 73 -21.40 -18.47 0.64
N GLU A 74 -22.58 -18.41 0.02
CA GLU A 74 -23.76 -17.74 0.59
C GLU A 74 -25.12 -18.45 0.43
N GLU A 75 -25.26 -19.51 -0.36
CA GLU A 75 -26.52 -20.28 -0.45
C GLU A 75 -26.19 -21.72 -0.88
N ASP A 76 -26.47 -22.71 -0.03
CA ASP A 76 -26.80 -24.11 -0.39
C ASP A 76 -26.60 -25.04 0.83
N LYS A 77 -27.68 -25.62 1.39
CA LYS A 77 -27.51 -26.88 2.16
C LYS A 77 -27.22 -28.00 1.17
N ILE A 78 -26.17 -28.78 1.41
CA ILE A 78 -25.79 -29.92 0.57
C ILE A 78 -26.14 -31.21 1.29
N SER A 79 -26.93 -32.06 0.66
CA SER A 79 -27.21 -33.41 1.14
C SER A 79 -26.79 -34.45 0.09
N LEU A 80 -26.24 -35.58 0.58
CA LEU A 80 -25.82 -36.70 -0.25
C LEU A 80 -26.77 -37.88 -0.01
N PHE A 81 -27.45 -38.32 -1.07
CA PHE A 81 -28.26 -39.54 -1.04
C PHE A 81 -27.37 -40.78 -1.08
N GLU A 82 -27.85 -41.94 -0.61
CA GLU A 82 -27.11 -43.22 -0.69
C GLU A 82 -26.72 -43.59 -2.13
N ASN A 83 -27.47 -43.11 -3.12
CA ASN A 83 -27.19 -43.32 -4.55
C ASN A 83 -26.14 -42.34 -5.10
N ASN A 84 -25.42 -41.62 -4.24
CA ASN A 84 -24.48 -40.53 -4.55
C ASN A 84 -25.07 -39.31 -5.25
N ILE A 85 -26.40 -39.19 -5.32
CA ILE A 85 -27.06 -37.98 -5.84
C ILE A 85 -26.81 -36.84 -4.86
N LEU A 86 -26.41 -35.69 -5.38
CA LEU A 86 -26.19 -34.47 -4.60
C LEU A 86 -27.38 -33.55 -4.76
N CYS A 87 -27.90 -33.07 -3.63
CA CYS A 87 -28.94 -32.05 -3.58
C CYS A 87 -28.35 -30.75 -3.03
N PHE A 88 -28.68 -29.64 -3.69
CA PHE A 88 -28.33 -28.28 -3.31
C PHE A 88 -29.63 -27.51 -3.05
N GLU A 89 -29.78 -26.99 -1.83
CA GLU A 89 -30.94 -26.20 -1.40
C GLU A 89 -30.58 -24.70 -1.32
N SER A 90 -30.88 -23.92 -2.36
CA SER A 90 -30.76 -22.45 -2.39
C SER A 90 -32.15 -21.83 -2.38
N GLY A 91 -32.54 -21.22 -1.25
CA GLY A 91 -33.79 -20.48 -1.12
C GLY A 91 -35.03 -21.24 -1.64
N GLU A 92 -35.58 -20.78 -2.78
CA GLU A 92 -36.80 -21.32 -3.41
C GLU A 92 -36.58 -22.49 -4.39
N GLU A 93 -35.33 -22.81 -4.79
CA GLU A 93 -35.03 -23.88 -5.75
C GLU A 93 -34.13 -24.97 -5.17
N THR A 94 -34.60 -26.22 -5.23
CA THR A 94 -33.79 -27.42 -5.00
C THR A 94 -33.23 -27.96 -6.30
N LYS A 95 -31.91 -28.12 -6.39
CA LYS A 95 -31.23 -28.68 -7.58
C LYS A 95 -30.60 -30.03 -7.24
N TYR A 96 -30.85 -31.01 -8.10
CA TYR A 96 -30.32 -32.37 -7.97
C TYR A 96 -29.31 -32.66 -9.07
N TYR A 97 -28.23 -33.34 -8.70
CA TYR A 97 -27.14 -33.66 -9.62
C TYR A 97 -26.70 -35.11 -9.45
N ASN A 98 -26.34 -35.74 -10.57
CA ASN A 98 -25.66 -37.03 -10.59
C ASN A 98 -24.15 -36.78 -10.78
N PRO A 99 -23.35 -36.68 -9.69
CA PRO A 99 -21.95 -36.25 -9.80
C PRO A 99 -21.10 -37.27 -10.57
N THR A 100 -20.16 -36.76 -11.37
CA THR A 100 -19.07 -37.59 -11.87
C THR A 100 -18.05 -37.77 -10.75
N ILE A 101 -17.80 -39.01 -10.32
CA ILE A 101 -16.94 -39.31 -9.18
C ILE A 101 -15.61 -39.89 -9.66
N LEU A 102 -14.50 -39.21 -9.32
CA LEU A 102 -13.15 -39.70 -9.55
C LEU A 102 -12.46 -40.04 -8.24
N ARG A 103 -11.88 -41.23 -8.13
CA ARG A 103 -11.14 -41.68 -6.94
C ARG A 103 -9.68 -41.87 -7.26
N ILE A 104 -8.81 -41.28 -6.44
CA ILE A 104 -7.37 -41.43 -6.53
C ILE A 104 -6.77 -41.78 -5.17
N SER A 105 -5.58 -42.39 -5.17
CA SER A 105 -4.82 -42.63 -3.94
C SER A 105 -4.21 -41.31 -3.43
N TYR A 106 -4.10 -41.18 -2.10
CA TYR A 106 -3.59 -39.97 -1.43
C TYR A 106 -2.10 -39.59 -1.65
N PRO A 107 -1.13 -40.46 -2.01
CA PRO A 107 0.30 -40.18 -1.85
C PRO A 107 0.94 -39.19 -2.87
N ASN A 108 0.16 -38.33 -3.53
CA ASN A 108 0.69 -37.32 -4.45
C ASN A 108 1.05 -36.02 -3.69
N GLU A 109 2.30 -35.56 -3.75
CA GLU A 109 2.83 -34.44 -2.94
C GLU A 109 1.99 -33.15 -3.01
N MET A 110 1.42 -32.82 -4.18
CA MET A 110 0.60 -31.62 -4.33
C MET A 110 -0.81 -31.76 -3.73
N LEU A 111 -1.30 -33.00 -3.55
CA LEU A 111 -2.55 -33.34 -2.85
C LEU A 111 -2.35 -33.57 -1.34
N LEU A 112 -1.08 -33.70 -0.89
CA LEU A 112 -0.67 -33.77 0.51
C LEU A 112 -0.51 -32.39 1.16
N ASN A 113 -0.29 -31.34 0.36
CA ASN A 113 -0.07 -29.95 0.81
C ASN A 113 -1.31 -29.04 1.03
N PRO A 114 -2.53 -29.32 0.50
CA PRO A 114 -3.70 -28.50 0.77
C PRO A 114 -4.13 -28.58 2.24
N ILE A 115 -4.49 -27.43 2.82
CA ILE A 115 -4.90 -27.36 4.24
C ILE A 115 -6.11 -28.26 4.50
N PHE A 116 -7.03 -28.36 3.53
CA PHE A 116 -8.24 -29.16 3.66
C PHE A 116 -7.99 -30.68 3.66
N SER A 117 -7.12 -31.17 2.77
CA SER A 117 -6.81 -32.61 2.72
C SER A 117 -5.97 -33.02 3.94
N LYS A 118 -5.05 -32.15 4.37
CA LYS A 118 -4.24 -32.36 5.58
C LYS A 118 -5.09 -32.41 6.85
N THR A 119 -6.02 -31.46 7.04
CA THR A 119 -6.92 -31.46 8.20
C THR A 119 -7.87 -32.66 8.21
N SER A 120 -8.38 -33.07 7.05
CA SER A 120 -9.24 -34.25 6.91
C SER A 120 -8.46 -35.56 7.15
N PHE A 121 -7.23 -35.66 6.66
CA PHE A 121 -6.33 -36.78 6.92
C PHE A 121 -5.96 -36.87 8.41
N GLU A 122 -5.60 -35.75 9.04
CA GLU A 122 -5.33 -35.66 10.48
C GLU A 122 -6.54 -36.08 11.34
N SER A 123 -7.76 -35.96 10.81
CA SER A 123 -9.02 -36.38 11.47
C SER A 123 -9.34 -37.88 11.35
N LYS A 124 -8.44 -38.71 10.80
CA LYS A 124 -8.58 -40.17 10.63
C LYS A 124 -9.56 -40.65 9.54
N GLN A 125 -9.90 -39.81 8.56
CA GLN A 125 -10.78 -40.24 7.46
C GLN A 125 -10.03 -41.08 6.43
N THR A 126 -10.57 -42.25 6.06
CA THR A 126 -10.02 -43.15 5.03
C THR A 126 -10.42 -42.73 3.60
N ASN A 127 -11.44 -41.89 3.47
CA ASN A 127 -11.87 -41.32 2.19
C ASN A 127 -12.17 -39.82 2.34
N ILE A 128 -11.33 -38.98 1.73
CA ILE A 128 -11.49 -37.53 1.70
C ILE A 128 -12.38 -37.16 0.53
N LYS A 129 -13.59 -36.65 0.80
CA LYS A 129 -14.55 -36.23 -0.24
C LYS A 129 -14.35 -34.75 -0.56
N ILE A 130 -14.12 -34.42 -1.84
CA ILE A 130 -13.94 -33.06 -2.36
C ILE A 130 -15.05 -32.78 -3.36
N PHE A 131 -15.79 -31.70 -3.17
CA PHE A 131 -16.88 -31.30 -4.06
C PHE A 131 -16.42 -30.16 -4.96
N LEU A 132 -16.55 -30.33 -6.27
CA LEU A 132 -16.22 -29.35 -7.30
C LEU A 132 -17.50 -29.00 -8.05
N LYS A 133 -18.02 -27.78 -7.84
CA LYS A 133 -19.22 -27.26 -8.49
C LYS A 133 -18.80 -26.37 -9.67
N ASP A 134 -19.50 -26.49 -10.79
CA ASP A 134 -19.31 -25.71 -12.03
C ASP A 134 -17.90 -25.84 -12.63
N VAL A 135 -17.28 -27.00 -12.42
CA VAL A 135 -15.98 -27.41 -13.01
C VAL A 135 -16.25 -28.51 -14.03
N SER A 136 -15.58 -28.49 -15.18
CA SER A 136 -15.65 -29.59 -16.14
C SER A 136 -14.84 -30.81 -15.67
N TYR A 137 -15.37 -32.01 -15.90
CA TYR A 137 -14.66 -33.26 -15.58
C TYR A 137 -13.35 -33.40 -16.38
N SER A 138 -13.31 -32.86 -17.61
CA SER A 138 -12.11 -32.78 -18.44
C SER A 138 -11.01 -31.95 -17.78
N ALA A 139 -11.34 -30.78 -17.21
CA ALA A 139 -10.38 -29.94 -16.52
C ALA A 139 -9.83 -30.60 -15.26
N LEU A 140 -10.63 -31.37 -14.52
CA LEU A 140 -10.15 -32.15 -13.37
C LEU A 140 -9.14 -33.22 -13.81
N LEU A 141 -9.42 -33.97 -14.88
CA LEU A 141 -8.48 -34.95 -15.41
C LEU A 141 -7.19 -34.28 -15.90
N LEU A 142 -7.31 -33.12 -16.54
CA LEU A 142 -6.17 -32.33 -17.00
C LEU A 142 -5.32 -31.83 -15.82
N PHE A 143 -5.96 -31.31 -14.77
CA PHE A 143 -5.31 -30.90 -13.53
C PHE A 143 -4.47 -32.03 -12.93
N LEU A 144 -5.05 -33.21 -12.77
CA LEU A 144 -4.35 -34.36 -12.19
C LEU A 144 -3.16 -34.81 -13.06
N LYS A 145 -3.33 -34.83 -14.39
CA LYS A 145 -2.22 -35.12 -15.32
C LYS A 145 -1.09 -34.09 -15.21
N LEU A 146 -1.41 -32.80 -15.08
CA LEU A 146 -0.43 -31.71 -14.97
C LEU A 146 0.33 -31.73 -13.63
N ILE A 147 -0.28 -32.24 -12.56
CA ILE A 147 0.42 -32.45 -11.28
C ILE A 147 1.51 -33.52 -11.44
N ASP A 148 1.18 -34.62 -12.10
CA ASP A 148 2.11 -35.75 -12.27
C ASP A 148 3.20 -35.46 -13.30
N ASN A 149 2.88 -34.73 -14.37
CA ASN A 149 3.82 -34.35 -15.42
C ASN A 149 3.51 -32.97 -15.99
N SER A 150 4.23 -31.94 -15.51
CA SER A 150 4.06 -30.55 -15.95
C SER A 150 4.37 -30.31 -17.44
N ASP A 151 5.26 -31.13 -18.01
CA ASP A 151 5.88 -30.88 -19.31
C ASP A 151 5.11 -31.50 -20.49
N ILE A 152 4.07 -32.31 -20.23
CA ILE A 152 3.51 -33.24 -21.23
C ILE A 152 2.36 -32.63 -22.06
N ILE A 153 1.85 -31.43 -21.75
CA ILE A 153 0.67 -30.88 -22.44
C ILE A 153 0.92 -29.48 -22.99
N VAL A 154 1.85 -29.38 -23.95
CA VAL A 154 2.00 -28.18 -24.79
C VAL A 154 0.85 -28.17 -25.80
N ASN A 155 0.09 -27.06 -25.86
CA ASN A 155 -0.96 -26.74 -26.86
C ASN A 155 -2.37 -27.35 -26.73
N GLN A 156 -2.81 -27.86 -25.58
CA GLN A 156 -4.18 -28.43 -25.45
C GLN A 156 -5.07 -27.77 -24.39
N ILE A 157 -4.55 -26.82 -23.59
CA ILE A 157 -5.34 -26.19 -22.53
C ILE A 157 -6.27 -25.15 -23.14
N LYS A 158 -7.58 -25.39 -23.10
CA LYS A 158 -8.58 -24.38 -23.46
C LYS A 158 -8.73 -23.39 -22.32
N MET A 159 -9.28 -22.22 -22.63
CA MET A 159 -9.54 -21.17 -21.64
C MET A 159 -10.44 -21.65 -20.49
N GLN A 160 -11.45 -22.48 -20.79
CA GLN A 160 -12.29 -23.12 -19.78
C GLN A 160 -11.46 -23.98 -18.82
N ASP A 161 -10.62 -24.86 -19.37
CA ASP A 161 -9.78 -25.74 -18.57
C ASP A 161 -8.83 -24.94 -17.68
N PHE A 162 -8.27 -23.83 -18.19
CA PHE A 162 -7.42 -22.95 -17.41
C PHE A 162 -8.16 -22.37 -16.19
N LEU A 163 -9.34 -21.77 -16.37
CA LEU A 163 -10.11 -21.19 -15.27
C LEU A 163 -10.61 -22.24 -14.28
N ASP A 164 -11.10 -23.37 -14.78
CA ASP A 164 -11.54 -24.50 -13.98
C ASP A 164 -10.40 -25.06 -13.12
N ILE A 165 -9.18 -25.17 -13.66
CA ILE A 165 -7.98 -25.55 -12.90
C ILE A 165 -7.67 -24.55 -11.79
N LEU A 166 -7.73 -23.24 -12.07
CA LEU A 166 -7.53 -22.21 -11.04
C LEU A 166 -8.59 -22.28 -9.94
N MET A 167 -9.82 -22.64 -10.31
CA MET A 167 -10.89 -22.89 -9.36
C MET A 167 -10.58 -24.11 -8.48
N ILE A 168 -10.18 -25.24 -9.07
CA ILE A 168 -9.78 -26.45 -8.33
C ILE A 168 -8.68 -26.13 -7.31
N ILE A 169 -7.62 -25.41 -7.72
CA ILE A 169 -6.52 -25.01 -6.81
C ILE A 169 -7.05 -24.13 -5.66
N SER A 170 -8.00 -23.24 -5.96
CA SER A 170 -8.63 -22.36 -4.97
C SER A 170 -9.47 -23.14 -3.96
N VAL A 171 -10.24 -24.14 -4.42
CA VAL A 171 -11.08 -25.03 -3.60
C VAL A 171 -10.23 -25.91 -2.69
N LEU A 172 -9.14 -26.47 -3.23
CA LEU A 172 -8.21 -27.31 -2.47
C LEU A 172 -7.50 -26.53 -1.35
N ASP A 173 -7.41 -25.20 -1.48
CA ASP A 173 -6.65 -24.35 -0.57
C ASP A 173 -5.17 -24.76 -0.47
N ILE A 174 -4.53 -24.90 -1.63
CA ILE A 174 -3.11 -25.24 -1.72
C ILE A 174 -2.27 -24.07 -1.22
N GLU A 175 -1.50 -24.28 -0.14
CA GLU A 175 -0.59 -23.27 0.38
C GLU A 175 0.45 -22.83 -0.65
N LYS A 176 0.95 -21.59 -0.49
CA LYS A 176 1.99 -21.07 -1.38
C LYS A 176 3.31 -21.81 -1.12
N SER A 177 3.67 -22.72 -2.01
CA SER A 177 4.95 -23.45 -2.00
C SER A 177 5.75 -23.22 -3.29
N LYS A 178 6.97 -23.78 -3.35
CA LYS A 178 7.81 -23.71 -4.56
C LYS A 178 7.18 -24.53 -5.70
N GLU A 179 6.63 -25.69 -5.37
CA GLU A 179 5.97 -26.63 -6.27
C GLU A 179 4.71 -26.01 -6.87
N ARG A 180 3.85 -25.41 -6.02
CA ARG A 180 2.67 -24.66 -6.50
C ARG A 180 3.07 -23.55 -7.48
N ASN A 181 4.14 -22.80 -7.19
CA ASN A 181 4.60 -21.74 -8.08
C ASN A 181 5.15 -22.29 -9.41
N ILE A 182 5.86 -23.41 -9.39
CA ILE A 182 6.32 -24.09 -10.62
C ILE A 182 5.12 -24.54 -11.45
N PHE A 183 4.14 -25.20 -10.81
CA PHE A 183 2.91 -25.63 -11.47
C PHE A 183 2.16 -24.46 -12.11
N LEU A 184 1.93 -23.36 -11.38
CA LEU A 184 1.23 -22.19 -11.90
C LEU A 184 1.99 -21.51 -13.06
N LYS A 185 3.33 -21.53 -13.01
CA LYS A 185 4.17 -21.03 -14.11
C LYS A 185 4.00 -21.86 -15.38
N GLU A 186 4.09 -23.18 -15.28
CA GLU A 186 3.90 -24.06 -16.44
C GLU A 186 2.46 -24.03 -16.95
N LEU A 187 1.45 -23.97 -16.06
CA LEU A 187 0.05 -23.79 -16.44
C LEU A 187 -0.14 -22.50 -17.26
N LEU A 188 0.39 -21.38 -16.77
CA LEU A 188 0.32 -20.10 -17.46
C LEU A 188 1.08 -20.13 -18.80
N ARG A 189 2.25 -20.79 -18.85
CA ARG A 189 3.04 -20.94 -20.07
C ARG A 189 2.28 -21.74 -21.13
N ASN A 190 1.68 -22.87 -20.75
CA ASN A 190 0.85 -23.68 -21.63
C ASN A 190 -0.39 -22.92 -22.12
N PHE A 191 -1.00 -22.12 -21.24
CA PHE A 191 -2.10 -21.24 -21.60
C PHE A 191 -1.68 -20.16 -22.63
N MET A 192 -0.53 -19.51 -22.45
CA MET A 192 -0.01 -18.53 -23.42
C MET A 192 0.24 -19.17 -24.81
N PHE A 193 0.81 -20.37 -24.86
CA PHE A 193 1.02 -21.08 -26.12
C PHE A 193 -0.30 -21.51 -26.80
N ALA A 194 -1.31 -21.89 -26.02
CA ALA A 194 -2.64 -22.16 -26.56
C ALA A 194 -3.25 -20.91 -27.21
N MET A 195 -3.08 -19.73 -26.59
CA MET A 195 -3.52 -18.45 -27.16
C MET A 195 -2.73 -18.05 -28.41
N GLU A 196 -1.49 -18.51 -28.56
CA GLU A 196 -0.67 -18.28 -29.75
C GLU A 196 -1.14 -19.12 -30.95
N ASN A 197 -1.55 -20.37 -30.71
CA ASN A 197 -1.93 -21.33 -31.76
C ASN A 197 -3.43 -21.31 -32.11
N GLY A 198 -4.26 -20.70 -31.28
CA GLY A 198 -5.72 -20.63 -31.49
C GLY A 198 -6.15 -19.48 -32.41
N ASN A 199 -6.83 -19.80 -33.50
CA ASN A 199 -7.63 -18.84 -34.29
C ASN A 199 -9.01 -18.56 -33.64
N GLU A 200 -9.24 -19.04 -32.42
CA GLU A 200 -10.57 -18.98 -31.80
C GLU A 200 -10.97 -17.55 -31.43
N PHE A 201 -12.09 -17.11 -32.01
CA PHE A 201 -12.78 -15.90 -31.62
C PHE A 201 -13.42 -16.14 -30.24
N PHE A 202 -12.69 -15.83 -29.17
CA PHE A 202 -13.17 -16.03 -27.81
C PHE A 202 -14.20 -14.94 -27.45
N ASN A 203 -15.45 -15.35 -27.22
CA ASN A 203 -16.50 -14.45 -26.74
C ASN A 203 -16.42 -14.32 -25.20
N PHE A 204 -15.63 -13.35 -24.75
CA PHE A 204 -15.40 -13.07 -23.33
C PHE A 204 -16.70 -12.75 -22.56
N GLU A 205 -17.73 -12.23 -23.23
CA GLU A 205 -19.00 -11.81 -22.59
C GLU A 205 -19.75 -12.97 -21.95
N LYS A 206 -19.82 -14.11 -22.65
CA LYS A 206 -20.52 -15.32 -22.18
C LYS A 206 -19.88 -15.91 -20.90
N TYR A 207 -18.60 -15.60 -20.66
CA TYR A 207 -17.81 -16.17 -19.57
C TYR A 207 -17.83 -15.31 -18.29
N CYS A 208 -17.75 -13.98 -18.43
CA CYS A 208 -17.73 -13.05 -17.30
C CYS A 208 -19.04 -12.94 -16.52
N GLU A 209 -20.17 -13.26 -17.15
CA GLU A 209 -21.47 -13.22 -16.49
C GLU A 209 -21.71 -14.43 -15.55
N SER A 210 -20.86 -15.45 -15.60
CA SER A 210 -20.96 -16.62 -14.72
C SER A 210 -20.44 -16.30 -13.32
N TYR A 211 -21.30 -16.45 -12.30
CA TYR A 211 -21.02 -16.11 -10.90
C TYR A 211 -19.84 -16.90 -10.29
N HIS A 212 -19.49 -18.04 -10.88
CA HIS A 212 -18.66 -19.10 -10.31
C HIS A 212 -17.16 -18.75 -10.22
N TYR A 213 -16.61 -17.93 -11.11
CA TYR A 213 -15.16 -17.64 -11.11
C TYR A 213 -14.75 -16.53 -10.12
N LYS A 214 -15.71 -15.82 -9.50
CA LYS A 214 -15.42 -14.87 -8.39
C LYS A 214 -14.74 -15.55 -7.19
N HIS A 215 -14.86 -16.86 -7.07
CA HIS A 215 -14.32 -17.63 -5.97
C HIS A 215 -12.82 -17.98 -6.14
N ILE A 216 -12.23 -17.80 -7.33
CA ILE A 216 -10.78 -17.99 -7.51
C ILE A 216 -10.02 -17.09 -6.53
N LYS A 217 -9.12 -17.68 -5.73
CA LYS A 217 -8.40 -16.91 -4.69
C LYS A 217 -7.56 -15.81 -5.34
N LYS A 218 -7.75 -14.56 -4.88
CA LYS A 218 -6.98 -13.39 -5.32
C LYS A 218 -5.46 -13.59 -5.25
N THR A 219 -4.96 -14.36 -4.29
CA THR A 219 -3.54 -14.68 -4.18
C THR A 219 -3.00 -15.46 -5.40
N ILE A 220 -3.79 -16.38 -5.97
CA ILE A 220 -3.43 -17.13 -7.18
C ILE A 220 -3.40 -16.20 -8.39
N LEU A 221 -4.43 -15.36 -8.55
CA LEU A 221 -4.53 -14.39 -9.65
C LEU A 221 -3.38 -13.38 -9.61
N MET A 222 -3.01 -12.92 -8.41
CA MET A 222 -1.85 -12.07 -8.20
C MET A 222 -0.54 -12.76 -8.59
N ASP A 223 -0.35 -14.03 -8.20
CA ASP A 223 0.83 -14.81 -8.57
C ASP A 223 0.91 -14.99 -10.09
N LEU A 224 -0.21 -15.27 -10.76
CA LEU A 224 -0.27 -15.39 -12.23
C LEU A 224 0.05 -14.09 -12.95
N LEU A 225 -0.47 -12.95 -12.49
CA LEU A 225 -0.11 -11.64 -13.06
C LEU A 225 1.40 -11.37 -12.90
N ILE A 226 2.00 -11.73 -11.75
CA ILE A 226 3.46 -11.61 -11.55
C ILE A 226 4.21 -12.52 -12.51
N PHE A 227 3.80 -13.79 -12.62
CA PHE A 227 4.46 -14.74 -13.51
C PHE A 227 4.33 -14.36 -14.98
N PHE A 228 3.19 -13.82 -15.40
CA PHE A 228 2.99 -13.31 -16.74
C PHE A 228 3.98 -12.18 -17.04
N ILE A 229 4.09 -11.20 -16.15
CA ILE A 229 5.07 -10.12 -16.27
C ILE A 229 6.50 -10.69 -16.27
N ASP A 230 6.82 -11.64 -15.39
CA ASP A 230 8.14 -12.29 -15.35
C ASP A 230 8.48 -12.97 -16.68
N PHE A 231 7.53 -13.70 -17.28
CA PHE A 231 7.71 -14.36 -18.56
C PHE A 231 8.02 -13.37 -19.67
N ILE A 232 7.19 -12.34 -19.83
CA ILE A 232 7.35 -11.39 -20.93
C ILE A 232 8.58 -10.49 -20.74
N THR A 233 9.00 -10.25 -19.49
CA THR A 233 10.18 -9.43 -19.18
C THR A 233 11.47 -10.24 -18.97
N PHE A 234 11.45 -11.55 -19.21
CA PHE A 234 12.59 -12.45 -19.00
C PHE A 234 13.19 -12.35 -17.58
N ASN A 235 12.34 -12.34 -16.56
CA ASN A 235 12.67 -12.17 -15.14
C ASN A 235 13.38 -10.84 -14.78
N ASP A 236 13.16 -9.77 -15.54
CA ASP A 236 13.55 -8.42 -15.10
C ASP A 236 12.75 -8.07 -13.84
N LYS A 237 13.36 -8.18 -12.64
CA LYS A 237 12.64 -7.90 -11.38
C LYS A 237 12.23 -6.44 -11.23
N SER A 238 12.66 -5.54 -12.12
CA SER A 238 12.09 -4.18 -12.19
C SER A 238 10.62 -4.21 -12.60
N ALA A 239 10.18 -5.25 -13.32
CA ALA A 239 8.82 -5.44 -13.79
C ALA A 239 7.85 -5.99 -12.73
N GLN A 240 8.34 -6.81 -11.79
CA GLN A 240 7.56 -7.22 -10.62
C GLN A 240 7.12 -6.04 -9.73
N ARG A 241 7.72 -4.85 -9.91
CA ARG A 241 7.37 -3.63 -9.17
C ARG A 241 6.04 -3.00 -9.62
N TYR A 242 5.46 -3.44 -10.74
CA TYR A 242 4.21 -2.91 -11.31
C TYR A 242 2.96 -3.34 -10.52
N ILE A 243 2.99 -4.51 -9.87
CA ILE A 243 1.89 -5.04 -9.05
C ILE A 243 2.15 -4.71 -7.58
N VAL A 244 1.25 -3.93 -6.97
CA VAL A 244 1.42 -3.40 -5.62
C VAL A 244 0.51 -4.17 -4.66
N SER A 245 1.06 -5.19 -3.99
CA SER A 245 0.33 -6.11 -3.08
C SER A 245 -0.19 -5.46 -1.78
N ALA A 246 0.16 -4.20 -1.53
CA ALA A 246 -0.25 -3.47 -0.36
C ALA A 246 -0.02 -1.98 -0.61
N GLU A 247 -0.82 -1.15 0.04
CA GLU A 247 -0.81 0.32 0.02
C GLU A 247 0.57 0.99 0.22
N ARG A 248 1.60 0.21 0.61
CA ARG A 248 2.97 0.62 0.93
C ARG A 248 3.72 1.38 -0.18
N LYS A 249 3.30 1.32 -1.45
CA LYS A 249 3.99 2.00 -2.58
C LYS A 249 3.18 3.08 -3.32
N LEU A 250 2.01 3.48 -2.81
CA LEU A 250 1.32 4.69 -3.29
C LEU A 250 1.88 5.95 -2.60
N ARG A 251 3.21 6.03 -2.45
CA ARG A 251 3.87 7.23 -1.92
C ARG A 251 4.02 8.26 -3.04
N PHE A 252 3.15 9.26 -2.98
CA PHE A 252 3.23 10.48 -3.78
C PHE A 252 4.55 11.20 -3.45
N LYS A 253 5.52 11.14 -4.37
CA LYS A 253 6.63 12.11 -4.38
C LYS A 253 6.10 13.36 -5.08
N ASN A 254 5.76 14.36 -4.28
CA ASN A 254 5.73 15.77 -4.65
C ASN A 254 4.77 16.34 -5.70
N ILE A 255 3.82 15.61 -6.28
CA ILE A 255 2.78 16.27 -7.10
C ILE A 255 1.39 15.79 -6.72
N THR A 256 0.53 16.78 -6.45
CA THR A 256 -0.88 16.78 -6.01
C THR A 256 -1.16 16.55 -4.52
N LYS A 257 -1.34 17.68 -3.82
CA LYS A 257 -2.04 17.78 -2.53
C LYS A 257 -3.43 17.10 -2.57
N TYR A 258 -3.99 16.88 -3.76
CA TYR A 258 -5.38 16.47 -4.05
C TYR A 258 -5.65 14.97 -3.97
N PHE A 259 -4.65 14.12 -4.20
CA PHE A 259 -4.79 12.66 -4.10
C PHE A 259 -4.36 12.11 -2.74
N THR A 260 -3.86 12.97 -1.85
CA THR A 260 -3.48 12.60 -0.50
C THR A 260 -4.71 12.38 0.38
N SER A 261 -5.17 11.13 0.47
CA SER A 261 -5.70 10.71 1.76
C SER A 261 -4.48 10.55 2.67
N SER A 262 -4.22 11.55 3.51
CA SER A 262 -3.52 11.36 4.80
C SER A 262 -4.37 10.53 5.78
N ASN A 263 -5.25 9.67 5.27
CA ASN A 263 -5.53 8.45 5.96
C ASN A 263 -4.17 7.75 6.00
N SER A 264 -3.55 7.66 7.19
CA SER A 264 -2.81 6.45 7.50
C SER A 264 -3.69 5.34 6.96
N LEU A 265 -3.23 4.70 5.90
CA LEU A 265 -4.00 3.68 5.22
C LEU A 265 -4.25 2.63 6.29
N GLU A 266 -5.47 2.66 6.84
CA GLU A 266 -5.96 1.67 7.77
C GLU A 266 -5.70 0.37 7.07
N LYS A 267 -4.90 -0.51 7.68
CA LYS A 267 -4.51 -1.82 7.17
C LYS A 267 -5.65 -2.36 6.31
N SER A 268 -5.60 -2.12 5.00
CA SER A 268 -6.61 -2.70 4.12
C SER A 268 -6.40 -4.20 4.25
N LYS A 269 -7.51 -4.93 4.42
CA LYS A 269 -7.51 -6.39 4.55
C LYS A 269 -6.53 -6.95 3.52
N ILE A 270 -5.69 -7.90 3.97
CA ILE A 270 -4.47 -8.46 3.36
C ILE A 270 -4.63 -8.97 1.89
N ASN A 271 -5.81 -8.83 1.27
CA ASN A 271 -6.23 -9.50 0.04
C ASN A 271 -6.57 -8.55 -1.14
N GLY A 272 -6.22 -7.27 -1.10
CA GLY A 272 -6.50 -6.32 -2.19
C GLY A 272 -5.40 -6.28 -3.28
N ILE A 273 -5.76 -6.39 -4.56
CA ILE A 273 -4.80 -6.31 -5.69
C ILE A 273 -4.88 -4.91 -6.31
N ASN A 274 -3.77 -4.18 -6.29
CA ASN A 274 -3.67 -2.85 -6.88
C ASN A 274 -2.62 -2.84 -8.00
N LEU A 275 -2.97 -2.26 -9.15
CA LEU A 275 -2.08 -2.09 -10.29
C LEU A 275 -1.69 -0.61 -10.42
N ARG A 276 -0.39 -0.33 -10.47
CA ARG A 276 0.11 1.04 -10.70
C ARG A 276 1.00 1.05 -11.93
N LEU A 277 0.64 1.86 -12.91
CA LEU A 277 1.41 2.02 -14.16
C LEU A 277 1.82 3.48 -14.30
N ASP A 278 3.12 3.72 -14.47
CA ASP A 278 3.67 5.02 -14.87
C ASP A 278 4.16 5.00 -16.31
N ASP A 279 4.52 6.16 -16.88
CA ASP A 279 5.06 6.28 -18.24
C ASP A 279 6.12 5.23 -18.59
N THR A 280 7.11 5.07 -17.71
CA THR A 280 8.22 4.14 -17.96
C THR A 280 7.72 2.70 -18.02
N THR A 281 6.82 2.36 -17.10
CA THR A 281 6.18 1.05 -17.03
C THR A 281 5.35 0.76 -18.26
N ILE A 282 4.52 1.71 -18.69
CA ILE A 282 3.63 1.57 -19.86
C ILE A 282 4.47 1.38 -21.11
N ARG A 283 5.53 2.19 -21.31
CA ARG A 283 6.46 2.03 -22.46
C ARG A 283 7.05 0.62 -22.49
N LYS A 284 7.51 0.11 -21.35
CA LYS A 284 8.13 -1.21 -21.26
C LYS A 284 7.14 -2.32 -21.56
N LEU A 285 5.97 -2.32 -20.91
CA LEU A 285 4.94 -3.33 -21.12
C LEU A 285 4.49 -3.35 -22.58
N TYR A 286 4.16 -2.19 -23.15
CA TYR A 286 3.75 -2.12 -24.55
C TYR A 286 4.85 -2.57 -25.53
N ARG A 287 6.11 -2.21 -25.27
CA ARG A 287 7.24 -2.64 -26.12
C ARG A 287 7.40 -4.16 -26.13
N ILE A 288 7.08 -4.81 -25.02
CA ILE A 288 7.22 -6.26 -24.85
C ILE A 288 6.01 -7.00 -25.41
N MET A 289 4.80 -6.46 -25.21
CA MET A 289 3.52 -7.07 -25.58
C MET A 289 3.14 -6.74 -27.03
N LYS A 290 4.02 -7.10 -27.98
CA LYS A 290 3.82 -6.85 -29.41
C LYS A 290 2.93 -7.87 -30.10
N SER A 291 2.80 -9.07 -29.55
CA SER A 291 1.98 -10.14 -30.14
C SER A 291 0.55 -10.12 -29.59
N ARG A 292 -0.41 -10.46 -30.46
CA ARG A 292 -1.83 -10.47 -30.14
C ARG A 292 -2.16 -11.42 -28.98
N TYR A 293 -1.52 -12.60 -28.92
CA TYR A 293 -1.78 -13.58 -27.86
C TYR A 293 -1.33 -13.10 -26.46
N LEU A 294 -0.29 -12.25 -26.37
CA LEU A 294 0.13 -11.66 -25.10
C LEU A 294 -0.86 -10.61 -24.61
N ILE A 295 -1.39 -9.78 -25.52
CA ILE A 295 -2.44 -8.80 -25.19
C ILE A 295 -3.71 -9.52 -24.75
N ILE A 296 -4.08 -10.61 -25.43
CA ILE A 296 -5.21 -11.46 -25.04
C ILE A 296 -4.97 -12.02 -23.64
N THR A 297 -3.85 -12.72 -23.41
CA THR A 297 -3.52 -13.30 -22.09
C THR A 297 -3.58 -12.25 -20.97
N TRP A 298 -3.04 -11.06 -21.23
CA TRP A 298 -3.09 -9.93 -20.30
C TRP A 298 -4.50 -9.48 -19.98
N SER A 299 -5.33 -9.31 -21.00
CA SER A 299 -6.74 -8.97 -20.86
C SER A 299 -7.41 -9.98 -19.93
N ILE A 300 -7.29 -11.27 -20.27
CA ILE A 300 -7.89 -12.38 -19.54
C ILE A 300 -7.51 -12.37 -18.05
N LEU A 301 -6.22 -12.22 -17.75
CA LEU A 301 -5.74 -12.19 -16.37
C LEU A 301 -6.29 -10.98 -15.61
N LEU A 302 -6.34 -9.79 -16.22
CA LEU A 302 -6.85 -8.59 -15.58
C LEU A 302 -8.36 -8.67 -15.29
N GLU A 303 -9.14 -9.20 -16.23
CA GLU A 303 -10.59 -9.36 -16.06
C GLU A 303 -10.91 -10.35 -14.93
N ALA A 304 -10.21 -11.49 -14.91
CA ALA A 304 -10.34 -12.49 -13.84
C ALA A 304 -9.91 -11.95 -12.46
N THR A 305 -8.92 -11.06 -12.43
CA THR A 305 -8.35 -10.52 -11.18
C THR A 305 -9.31 -9.63 -10.41
N ASN A 306 -10.16 -8.86 -11.10
CA ASN A 306 -11.05 -7.84 -10.53
C ASN A 306 -10.31 -6.90 -9.55
N LEU A 307 -9.59 -5.94 -10.12
CA LEU A 307 -8.64 -5.07 -9.42
C LEU A 307 -9.32 -4.20 -8.34
N ASN A 308 -8.70 -4.06 -7.17
CA ASN A 308 -9.20 -3.14 -6.14
C ASN A 308 -8.85 -1.67 -6.45
N LEU A 309 -7.73 -1.43 -7.12
CA LEU A 309 -7.32 -0.11 -7.58
C LEU A 309 -6.49 -0.22 -8.85
N LEU A 310 -6.87 0.55 -9.87
CA LEU A 310 -6.00 0.88 -10.99
C LEU A 310 -5.53 2.33 -10.85
N TYR A 311 -4.21 2.53 -10.84
CA TYR A 311 -3.60 3.86 -10.81
C TYR A 311 -2.71 4.10 -12.03
N LEU A 312 -3.14 5.01 -12.90
CA LEU A 312 -2.42 5.41 -14.10
C LEU A 312 -1.77 6.78 -13.88
N ILE A 313 -0.47 6.87 -14.19
CA ILE A 313 0.34 8.08 -14.09
C ILE A 313 1.04 8.26 -15.44
N PHE A 314 0.58 9.21 -16.24
CA PHE A 314 1.23 9.44 -17.52
C PHE A 314 1.22 10.91 -17.92
N TRP A 315 2.05 11.28 -18.89
CA TRP A 315 2.24 12.68 -19.27
C TRP A 315 2.17 12.95 -20.77
N GLU A 316 2.49 11.97 -21.62
CA GLU A 316 2.60 12.16 -23.07
C GLU A 316 1.48 11.43 -23.84
N GLU A 317 1.01 12.02 -24.94
CA GLU A 317 0.02 11.40 -25.84
C GLU A 317 0.50 10.05 -26.41
N GLU A 318 1.81 9.89 -26.65
CA GLU A 318 2.39 8.61 -27.10
C GLU A 318 2.12 7.49 -26.09
N ILE A 319 2.18 7.80 -24.78
CA ILE A 319 1.89 6.85 -23.71
C ILE A 319 0.41 6.49 -23.67
N TYR A 320 -0.45 7.46 -23.96
CA TYR A 320 -1.88 7.24 -24.10
C TYR A 320 -2.19 6.23 -25.22
N ILE A 321 -1.58 6.36 -26.41
CA ILE A 321 -1.77 5.39 -27.51
C ILE A 321 -1.38 3.97 -27.05
N LYS A 322 -0.28 3.87 -26.28
CA LYS A 322 0.18 2.58 -25.71
C LYS A 322 -0.77 2.03 -24.67
N LEU A 323 -1.36 2.88 -23.81
CA LEU A 323 -2.40 2.47 -22.86
C LEU A 323 -3.64 1.93 -23.57
N VAL A 324 -4.10 2.62 -24.61
CA VAL A 324 -5.22 2.14 -25.43
C VAL A 324 -4.87 0.81 -26.09
N GLY A 325 -3.62 0.62 -26.54
CA GLY A 325 -3.19 -0.69 -27.04
C GLY A 325 -3.16 -1.80 -25.98
N LEU A 326 -2.80 -1.48 -24.74
CA LEU A 326 -2.72 -2.45 -23.63
C LEU A 326 -4.09 -2.84 -23.07
N PHE A 327 -5.04 -1.89 -23.00
CA PHE A 327 -6.36 -2.08 -22.40
C PHE A 327 -7.49 -2.13 -23.42
N GLY A 328 -7.17 -2.00 -24.72
CA GLY A 328 -8.10 -1.84 -25.85
C GLY A 328 -9.17 -2.91 -25.98
N ILE A 329 -8.92 -4.09 -25.43
CA ILE A 329 -9.77 -5.28 -25.55
C ILE A 329 -10.26 -5.72 -24.14
N THR A 330 -9.86 -5.01 -23.08
CA THR A 330 -10.02 -5.45 -21.69
C THR A 330 -11.23 -4.80 -21.02
N ARG A 331 -12.12 -5.62 -20.45
CA ARG A 331 -13.19 -5.15 -19.55
C ARG A 331 -12.71 -5.12 -18.12
N LEU A 332 -12.34 -3.94 -17.64
CA LEU A 332 -11.78 -3.82 -16.30
C LEU A 332 -12.89 -3.79 -15.23
N HIS A 333 -13.03 -4.88 -14.49
CA HIS A 333 -13.77 -4.87 -13.23
C HIS A 333 -12.87 -4.28 -12.13
N LEU A 334 -13.24 -3.11 -11.59
CA LEU A 334 -12.46 -2.46 -10.55
C LEU A 334 -13.27 -1.63 -9.56
N ASP A 335 -12.83 -1.58 -8.30
CA ASP A 335 -13.49 -0.78 -7.25
C ASP A 335 -13.10 0.72 -7.33
N LYS A 336 -11.84 1.01 -7.68
CA LYS A 336 -11.26 2.36 -7.63
C LYS A 336 -10.38 2.64 -8.85
N LEU A 337 -10.56 3.81 -9.47
CA LEU A 337 -9.75 4.28 -10.59
C LEU A 337 -9.12 5.62 -10.27
N TYR A 338 -7.80 5.68 -10.26
CA TYR A 338 -7.05 6.93 -10.14
C TYR A 338 -6.29 7.19 -11.44
N ILE A 339 -6.43 8.39 -11.98
CA ILE A 339 -5.73 8.81 -13.20
C ILE A 339 -5.08 10.15 -12.94
N TYR A 340 -3.83 10.25 -13.35
CA TYR A 340 -3.06 11.46 -13.26
C TYR A 340 -2.42 11.72 -14.62
N TYR A 341 -2.91 12.76 -15.30
CA TYR A 341 -2.54 13.13 -16.66
C TYR A 341 -2.60 14.66 -16.82
N TYR A 342 -1.80 15.23 -17.73
CA TYR A 342 -1.75 16.68 -17.95
C TYR A 342 -2.64 17.16 -19.11
N GLU A 343 -3.08 16.27 -19.99
CA GLU A 343 -3.97 16.62 -21.11
C GLU A 343 -5.29 15.84 -21.01
N ASN A 344 -6.07 15.73 -22.09
CA ASN A 344 -7.41 15.16 -22.08
C ASN A 344 -7.41 13.61 -22.07
N PRO A 345 -7.75 12.93 -20.95
CA PRO A 345 -7.81 11.47 -20.87
C PRO A 345 -9.15 10.92 -21.42
N MET A 346 -10.09 11.75 -21.89
CA MET A 346 -11.44 11.30 -22.28
C MET A 346 -11.44 10.24 -23.38
N ASN A 347 -10.44 10.26 -24.26
CA ASN A 347 -10.33 9.24 -25.30
C ASN A 347 -10.09 7.82 -24.74
N ILE A 348 -9.60 7.69 -23.49
CA ILE A 348 -9.51 6.42 -22.76
C ILE A 348 -10.92 5.85 -22.48
N PHE A 349 -11.93 6.71 -22.38
CA PHE A 349 -13.28 6.35 -21.90
C PHE A 349 -14.36 6.38 -22.98
N THR A 350 -14.14 7.06 -24.10
CA THR A 350 -15.17 7.27 -25.13
C THR A 350 -15.14 6.24 -26.25
N LYS A 351 -14.06 5.47 -26.43
CA LYS A 351 -14.04 4.37 -27.39
C LYS A 351 -14.78 3.16 -26.82
N LYS A 352 -15.88 2.75 -27.48
CA LYS A 352 -16.73 1.58 -27.15
C LYS A 352 -15.96 0.26 -26.91
N GLN A 353 -14.70 0.17 -27.33
CA GLN A 353 -13.87 -1.03 -27.16
C GLN A 353 -13.33 -1.19 -25.73
N THR A 354 -13.26 -0.11 -24.94
CA THR A 354 -12.69 -0.10 -23.58
C THR A 354 -13.71 0.39 -22.55
N ASP A 355 -14.62 -0.48 -22.14
CA ASP A 355 -15.59 -0.17 -21.08
C ASP A 355 -14.91 -0.22 -19.69
N ILE A 356 -14.07 0.78 -19.41
CA ILE A 356 -13.34 0.91 -18.13
C ILE A 356 -14.31 1.28 -16.99
N PHE A 357 -15.45 1.89 -17.33
CA PHE A 357 -16.52 2.25 -16.41
C PHE A 357 -17.49 1.08 -16.21
N THR A 358 -17.03 0.05 -15.52
CA THR A 358 -17.89 -1.07 -15.14
C THR A 358 -18.90 -0.64 -14.05
N LYS A 359 -20.04 -1.35 -13.96
CA LYS A 359 -21.05 -1.18 -12.88
C LYS A 359 -20.45 -1.25 -11.47
N ASN A 360 -19.25 -1.81 -11.32
CA ASN A 360 -18.57 -2.02 -10.04
C ASN A 360 -17.72 -0.83 -9.56
N LEU A 361 -17.49 0.18 -10.41
CA LEU A 361 -16.63 1.31 -10.04
C LEU A 361 -17.27 2.17 -8.95
N LYS A 362 -16.66 2.19 -7.75
CA LYS A 362 -17.15 2.97 -6.60
C LYS A 362 -16.47 4.33 -6.48
N VAL A 363 -15.19 4.44 -6.83
CA VAL A 363 -14.42 5.67 -6.65
C VAL A 363 -13.64 6.02 -7.91
N LEU A 364 -13.89 7.21 -8.45
CA LEU A 364 -13.09 7.83 -9.51
C LEU A 364 -12.33 9.03 -8.96
N LYS A 365 -11.02 9.10 -9.23
CA LYS A 365 -10.23 10.32 -9.06
C LYS A 365 -9.43 10.61 -10.31
N ILE A 366 -9.54 11.81 -10.84
CA ILE A 366 -8.90 12.18 -12.09
C ILE A 366 -8.35 13.60 -12.03
N GLU A 367 -7.12 13.78 -12.50
CA GLU A 367 -6.62 15.10 -12.88
C GLU A 367 -6.93 15.34 -14.36
N PHE A 368 -7.66 16.42 -14.63
CA PHE A 368 -8.29 16.65 -15.91
C PHE A 368 -8.55 18.14 -16.13
N ASP A 369 -7.91 18.71 -17.16
CA ASP A 369 -8.24 20.04 -17.68
C ASP A 369 -9.15 19.88 -18.89
N SER A 370 -10.47 19.96 -18.67
CA SER A 370 -11.48 19.62 -19.66
C SER A 370 -12.16 20.84 -20.27
N THR A 371 -12.72 20.66 -21.46
CA THR A 371 -13.82 21.52 -21.95
C THR A 371 -15.15 21.16 -21.25
N PRO A 372 -16.18 22.03 -21.31
CA PRO A 372 -17.52 21.71 -20.79
C PRO A 372 -18.13 20.46 -21.41
N ASP A 373 -18.00 20.28 -22.72
CA ASP A 373 -18.57 19.11 -23.42
C ASP A 373 -17.88 17.81 -23.04
N GLU A 374 -16.57 17.85 -22.85
CA GLU A 374 -15.82 16.71 -22.33
C GLU A 374 -16.21 16.39 -20.89
N LEU A 375 -16.43 17.39 -20.03
CA LEU A 375 -16.90 17.16 -18.68
C LEU A 375 -18.28 16.51 -18.67
N LYS A 376 -19.22 16.98 -19.50
CA LYS A 376 -20.56 16.36 -19.64
C LYS A 376 -20.46 14.89 -20.05
N LYS A 377 -19.59 14.56 -21.00
CA LYS A 377 -19.31 13.18 -21.43
C LYS A 377 -18.72 12.33 -20.31
N LEU A 378 -17.88 12.89 -19.43
CA LEU A 378 -17.33 12.16 -18.30
C LEU A 378 -18.41 11.88 -17.25
N LEU A 379 -19.20 12.90 -16.94
CA LEU A 379 -20.24 12.82 -15.92
C LEU A 379 -21.33 11.81 -16.30
N SER A 380 -21.69 11.70 -17.59
CA SER A 380 -22.64 10.69 -18.05
C SER A 380 -22.17 9.24 -17.83
N LEU A 381 -20.86 9.01 -17.75
CA LEU A 381 -20.27 7.69 -17.44
C LEU A 381 -20.17 7.44 -15.93
N CYS A 382 -20.38 8.45 -15.09
CA CYS A 382 -20.15 8.39 -13.65
C CYS A 382 -21.41 8.09 -12.81
N CYS A 383 -22.56 7.79 -13.42
CA CYS A 383 -23.83 7.62 -12.71
C CYS A 383 -23.82 6.52 -11.62
N ASN A 384 -22.97 5.50 -11.77
CA ASN A 384 -22.85 4.39 -10.82
C ASN A 384 -21.77 4.60 -9.73
N VAL A 385 -21.02 5.70 -9.79
CA VAL A 385 -19.88 5.95 -8.91
C VAL A 385 -20.34 6.55 -7.59
N GLN A 386 -19.82 6.07 -6.45
CA GLN A 386 -20.17 6.62 -5.12
C GLN A 386 -19.39 7.91 -4.80
N LYS A 387 -18.17 8.04 -5.33
CA LYS A 387 -17.30 9.18 -5.07
C LYS A 387 -16.51 9.61 -6.30
N LEU A 388 -16.70 10.85 -6.70
CA LEU A 388 -15.99 11.51 -7.79
C LEU A 388 -15.03 12.57 -7.22
N THR A 389 -13.79 12.58 -7.66
CA THR A 389 -12.83 13.65 -7.34
C THR A 389 -12.14 14.14 -8.61
N LEU A 390 -12.30 15.42 -8.91
CA LEU A 390 -11.68 16.09 -10.05
C LEU A 390 -10.57 17.01 -9.54
N SER A 391 -9.44 17.04 -10.23
CA SER A 391 -8.34 17.98 -10.04
C SER A 391 -8.10 18.72 -11.36
N THR A 392 -8.08 20.03 -11.35
CA THR A 392 -7.97 20.85 -12.56
C THR A 392 -7.18 22.12 -12.29
N LYS A 393 -6.41 22.59 -13.27
CA LYS A 393 -5.67 23.84 -13.20
C LYS A 393 -6.56 25.05 -13.43
N LYS A 394 -7.49 24.98 -14.39
CA LYS A 394 -8.39 26.09 -14.73
C LYS A 394 -9.83 25.61 -14.76
N PHE A 395 -10.72 26.36 -14.15
CA PHE A 395 -12.15 26.03 -14.09
C PHE A 395 -12.99 27.28 -14.29
N ASP A 396 -14.08 27.16 -15.03
CA ASP A 396 -15.00 28.27 -15.36
C ASP A 396 -16.42 27.95 -14.88
N PHE A 397 -17.30 28.91 -15.09
CA PHE A 397 -18.69 28.82 -14.70
C PHE A 397 -19.46 27.72 -15.43
N GLU A 398 -19.28 27.57 -16.75
CA GLU A 398 -19.97 26.52 -17.53
C GLU A 398 -19.67 25.11 -17.01
N ARG A 399 -18.41 24.84 -16.66
CA ARG A 399 -18.02 23.55 -16.08
C ARG A 399 -18.55 23.36 -14.67
N LEU A 400 -18.60 24.43 -13.87
CA LEU A 400 -19.20 24.39 -12.54
C LEU A 400 -20.71 24.09 -12.63
N ASP A 401 -21.43 24.72 -13.55
CA ASP A 401 -22.85 24.48 -13.78
C ASP A 401 -23.11 23.02 -14.19
N CYS A 402 -22.27 22.43 -15.06
CA CYS A 402 -22.35 21.01 -15.40
C CYS A 402 -22.29 20.10 -14.17
N LEU A 403 -21.43 20.42 -13.19
CA LEU A 403 -21.27 19.64 -11.97
C LEU A 403 -22.38 19.87 -10.95
N ILE A 404 -22.88 21.10 -10.85
CA ILE A 404 -24.05 21.41 -10.02
C ILE A 404 -25.24 20.58 -10.51
N ASN A 405 -25.53 20.65 -11.81
CA ASN A 405 -26.62 19.90 -12.43
C ASN A 405 -26.45 18.38 -12.24
N PHE A 406 -25.26 17.83 -12.47
CA PHE A 406 -24.98 16.42 -12.22
C PHE A 406 -25.17 16.03 -10.74
N SER A 407 -24.68 16.85 -9.81
CA SER A 407 -24.74 16.55 -8.37
C SER A 407 -26.16 16.65 -7.81
N LEU A 408 -26.99 17.55 -8.36
CA LEU A 408 -28.42 17.64 -8.05
C LEU A 408 -29.18 16.42 -8.55
N GLN A 409 -28.89 15.94 -9.76
CA GLN A 409 -29.49 14.73 -10.33
C GLN A 409 -29.05 13.45 -9.61
N ASN A 410 -27.86 13.47 -8.98
CA ASN A 410 -27.24 12.30 -8.37
C ASN A 410 -26.86 12.55 -6.90
N PRO A 411 -27.83 12.71 -5.98
CA PRO A 411 -27.58 13.10 -4.59
C PRO A 411 -26.73 12.10 -3.80
N ASN A 412 -26.72 10.83 -4.21
CA ASN A 412 -25.95 9.76 -3.58
C ASN A 412 -24.45 9.80 -3.92
N ILE A 413 -24.04 10.61 -4.90
CA ILE A 413 -22.65 10.69 -5.38
C ILE A 413 -21.95 11.84 -4.66
N ASN A 414 -20.85 11.54 -3.99
CA ASN A 414 -20.00 12.56 -3.37
C ASN A 414 -18.99 13.11 -4.38
N CYS A 415 -19.21 14.34 -4.83
CA CYS A 415 -18.37 15.06 -5.79
C CYS A 415 -17.42 16.03 -5.07
N LYS A 416 -16.15 16.01 -5.44
CA LYS A 416 -15.15 16.99 -4.99
C LYS A 416 -14.36 17.52 -6.16
N ILE A 417 -14.20 18.82 -6.26
CA ILE A 417 -13.31 19.45 -7.24
C ILE A 417 -12.20 20.18 -6.49
N TYR A 418 -10.99 20.02 -6.98
CA TYR A 418 -9.85 20.83 -6.62
C TYR A 418 -9.42 21.61 -7.85
N CYS A 419 -9.61 22.91 -7.80
CA CYS A 419 -9.30 23.84 -8.85
C CYS A 419 -8.14 24.73 -8.41
N LEU A 420 -7.09 24.83 -9.21
CA LEU A 420 -6.02 25.79 -8.95
C LEU A 420 -6.47 27.24 -9.25
N LYS A 421 -7.20 27.45 -10.35
CA LYS A 421 -7.65 28.78 -10.79
C LYS A 421 -9.09 28.77 -11.31
N TYR A 422 -9.98 29.49 -10.63
CA TYR A 422 -11.37 29.70 -11.05
C TYR A 422 -11.53 31.02 -11.81
N GLU A 423 -12.13 30.98 -12.99
CA GLU A 423 -12.41 32.14 -13.81
C GLU A 423 -13.83 32.66 -13.52
N PHE A 424 -13.93 33.85 -12.93
CA PHE A 424 -15.20 34.49 -12.56
C PHE A 424 -15.95 35.14 -13.73
N ILE A 425 -15.45 34.96 -14.96
CA ILE A 425 -16.07 35.49 -16.17
C ILE A 425 -17.45 34.82 -16.27
N ASP A 426 -18.50 35.64 -16.41
CA ASP A 426 -19.91 35.22 -16.55
C ASP A 426 -20.46 34.33 -15.41
N THR A 427 -19.89 34.41 -14.20
CA THR A 427 -20.40 33.65 -13.04
C THR A 427 -21.67 34.25 -12.47
N GLU A 428 -22.78 33.52 -12.53
CA GLU A 428 -24.03 33.89 -11.85
C GLU A 428 -24.00 33.50 -10.37
N ILE A 429 -24.02 34.49 -9.48
CA ILE A 429 -23.90 34.28 -8.03
C ILE A 429 -25.06 33.46 -7.46
N ASP A 430 -26.28 33.61 -7.99
CA ASP A 430 -27.43 32.84 -7.52
C ASP A 430 -27.35 31.35 -7.86
N LEU A 431 -26.59 30.97 -8.90
CA LEU A 431 -26.30 29.57 -9.22
C LEU A 431 -25.26 28.98 -8.25
N LEU A 432 -24.30 29.76 -7.76
CA LEU A 432 -23.37 29.30 -6.70
C LEU A 432 -24.12 28.87 -5.44
N LYS A 433 -25.21 29.58 -5.10
CA LYS A 433 -26.07 29.23 -3.96
C LYS A 433 -26.80 27.89 -4.13
N ARG A 434 -26.88 27.35 -5.35
CA ARG A 434 -27.49 26.05 -5.65
C ARG A 434 -26.53 24.87 -5.52
N ILE A 435 -25.26 25.08 -5.17
CA ILE A 435 -24.31 23.98 -4.94
C ILE A 435 -24.86 23.03 -3.85
N PRO A 436 -25.14 21.76 -4.17
CA PRO A 436 -25.69 20.82 -3.21
C PRO A 436 -24.62 20.31 -2.23
N ASN A 437 -25.04 19.78 -1.09
CA ASN A 437 -24.14 19.34 -0.02
C ASN A 437 -23.17 18.20 -0.41
N ASN A 438 -23.54 17.41 -1.41
CA ASN A 438 -22.72 16.33 -1.97
C ASN A 438 -21.64 16.84 -2.94
N LEU A 439 -21.63 18.13 -3.29
CA LEU A 439 -20.63 18.80 -4.11
C LEU A 439 -19.75 19.71 -3.24
N VAL A 440 -18.43 19.54 -3.32
CA VAL A 440 -17.47 20.44 -2.66
C VAL A 440 -16.44 20.95 -3.66
N CYS A 441 -16.44 22.27 -3.87
CA CYS A 441 -15.50 22.96 -4.73
C CYS A 441 -14.39 23.59 -3.87
N TYR A 442 -13.15 23.16 -4.08
CA TYR A 442 -11.97 23.81 -3.54
C TYR A 442 -11.30 24.63 -4.64
N VAL A 443 -11.04 25.91 -4.37
CA VAL A 443 -10.40 26.85 -5.29
C VAL A 443 -9.21 27.49 -4.59
N ASP A 444 -8.04 27.46 -5.23
CA ASP A 444 -6.84 28.13 -4.70
C ASP A 444 -6.82 29.62 -5.06
N TYR A 445 -7.05 29.98 -6.33
CA TYR A 445 -7.05 31.37 -6.83
C TYR A 445 -8.25 31.67 -7.71
N ALA A 446 -8.61 32.95 -7.79
CA ALA A 446 -9.66 33.45 -8.66
C ALA A 446 -9.11 34.45 -9.68
N LYS A 447 -9.71 34.48 -10.87
CA LYS A 447 -9.37 35.44 -11.93
C LYS A 447 -10.60 36.17 -12.40
N ARG A 448 -10.49 37.48 -12.59
CA ARG A 448 -11.48 38.26 -13.35
C ARG A 448 -10.74 38.94 -14.51
N GLN A 449 -11.07 38.56 -15.74
CA GLN A 449 -10.33 38.99 -16.94
C GLN A 449 -8.84 38.60 -16.91
N ALA A 450 -7.92 39.59 -16.84
CA ALA A 450 -6.48 39.37 -16.84
C ALA A 450 -5.85 39.38 -15.43
N SER A 451 -6.54 39.91 -14.41
CA SER A 451 -6.02 40.03 -13.05
C SER A 451 -6.45 38.89 -12.14
N ASP A 452 -5.52 38.45 -11.30
CA ASP A 452 -5.83 37.56 -10.18
C ASP A 452 -6.54 38.38 -9.09
N ILE A 453 -7.64 37.84 -8.56
CA ILE A 453 -8.45 38.46 -7.51
C ILE A 453 -8.59 37.48 -6.34
N GLU A 454 -8.82 38.01 -5.14
CA GLU A 454 -9.29 37.19 -4.03
C GLU A 454 -10.76 36.77 -4.26
N ILE A 455 -11.13 35.57 -3.82
CA ILE A 455 -12.52 35.12 -3.89
C ILE A 455 -13.35 36.00 -2.94
N PRO A 456 -14.42 36.66 -3.42
CA PRO A 456 -15.29 37.46 -2.56
C PRO A 456 -15.82 36.64 -1.38
N ILE A 457 -15.85 37.24 -0.19
CA ILE A 457 -16.21 36.56 1.07
C ILE A 457 -17.57 35.87 0.96
N GLU A 458 -18.54 36.51 0.32
CA GLU A 458 -19.90 36.00 0.09
C GLU A 458 -19.94 34.68 -0.71
N ASN A 459 -18.92 34.42 -1.53
CA ASN A 459 -18.82 33.23 -2.37
C ASN A 459 -18.00 32.09 -1.74
N LEU A 460 -17.22 32.37 -0.68
CA LEU A 460 -16.37 31.37 -0.05
C LEU A 460 -17.09 30.16 0.59
N PRO A 461 -18.36 30.24 1.05
CA PRO A 461 -19.10 29.05 1.49
C PRO A 461 -19.26 27.99 0.38
N PHE A 462 -19.33 28.46 -0.88
CA PHE A 462 -19.57 27.69 -2.09
C PHE A 462 -18.25 27.32 -2.79
N LEU A 463 -17.32 28.27 -2.90
CA LEU A 463 -15.98 28.12 -3.46
C LEU A 463 -14.95 28.16 -2.33
N ARG A 464 -14.72 27.01 -1.70
CA ARG A 464 -13.91 26.90 -0.48
C ARG A 464 -12.44 27.00 -0.80
N GLN A 465 -11.66 27.59 0.11
CA GLN A 465 -10.21 27.45 0.05
C GLN A 465 -9.78 26.20 0.82
N TYR A 466 -9.00 25.32 0.18
CA TYR A 466 -8.48 24.14 0.88
C TYR A 466 -7.45 24.56 1.92
N TYR A 467 -6.65 25.57 1.57
CA TYR A 467 -5.59 26.13 2.36
C TYR A 467 -5.80 27.61 2.57
N TYR A 468 -5.74 28.04 3.81
CA TYR A 468 -5.73 29.45 4.17
C TYR A 468 -4.39 29.80 4.81
N GLN A 469 -3.70 30.77 4.23
CA GLN A 469 -2.42 31.28 4.71
C GLN A 469 -2.61 32.73 5.12
N TYR A 470 -2.28 33.05 6.37
CA TYR A 470 -2.32 34.41 6.86
C TYR A 470 -0.87 34.94 6.92
N PRO A 471 -0.45 35.80 5.97
CA PRO A 471 0.95 36.23 5.85
C PRO A 471 1.35 37.34 6.83
N ASP A 472 0.40 38.08 7.44
CA ASP A 472 0.74 39.25 8.28
C ASP A 472 -0.11 39.38 9.56
N ALA A 473 -0.12 38.33 10.39
CA ALA A 473 -1.00 38.20 11.57
C ALA A 473 -0.61 39.12 12.76
N LYS A 474 -0.13 40.33 12.47
CA LYS A 474 0.11 41.38 13.47
C LYS A 474 -1.19 41.83 14.15
N GLU A 475 -2.33 41.70 13.46
CA GLU A 475 -3.64 42.02 14.01
C GLU A 475 -4.38 40.77 14.51
N SER A 476 -4.28 40.50 15.82
CA SER A 476 -5.23 39.65 16.56
C SER A 476 -6.71 40.07 16.35
N SER A 477 -6.95 41.27 15.81
CA SER A 477 -8.27 41.81 15.45
C SER A 477 -8.93 41.07 14.29
N ILE A 478 -8.18 40.52 13.32
CA ILE A 478 -8.79 40.03 12.07
C ILE A 478 -9.36 38.61 12.20
N LEU A 479 -8.67 37.71 12.92
CA LEU A 479 -9.18 36.37 13.24
C LEU A 479 -10.42 36.42 14.15
N SER A 480 -10.47 37.39 15.08
CA SER A 480 -11.61 37.59 15.97
C SER A 480 -12.80 38.28 15.28
N LYS A 481 -12.55 39.22 14.35
CA LYS A 481 -13.60 39.93 13.59
C LYS A 481 -14.31 39.07 12.54
N HIS A 482 -13.65 38.04 12.00
CA HIS A 482 -14.19 37.23 10.89
C HIS A 482 -14.40 35.75 11.30
N PHE A 483 -14.49 35.46 12.60
CA PHE A 483 -14.64 34.11 13.12
C PHE A 483 -15.82 33.34 12.48
N GLU A 484 -17.00 33.97 12.39
CA GLU A 484 -18.19 33.40 11.77
C GLU A 484 -17.96 33.05 10.29
N ILE A 485 -17.29 33.96 9.56
CA ILE A 485 -16.90 33.75 8.17
C ILE A 485 -15.96 32.55 8.05
N TYR A 486 -14.93 32.46 8.89
CA TYR A 486 -14.00 31.34 8.84
C TYR A 486 -14.65 29.98 9.16
N GLU A 487 -15.63 29.91 10.07
CA GLU A 487 -16.39 28.67 10.29
C GLU A 487 -17.19 28.25 9.05
N THR A 488 -17.76 29.22 8.30
CA THR A 488 -18.49 28.93 7.06
C THR A 488 -17.57 28.47 5.91
N ILE A 489 -16.31 28.93 5.87
CA ILE A 489 -15.33 28.57 4.82
C ILE A 489 -14.88 27.10 4.93
N ARG A 490 -14.88 26.53 6.14
CA ARG A 490 -14.57 25.10 6.40
C ARG A 490 -13.24 24.60 5.80
N PHE A 491 -12.21 25.46 5.76
CA PHE A 491 -10.88 25.08 5.24
C PHE A 491 -10.29 23.89 6.01
N LYS A 492 -9.40 23.13 5.34
CA LYS A 492 -8.76 21.94 5.92
C LYS A 492 -7.35 22.20 6.43
N ALA A 493 -6.67 23.19 5.85
CA ALA A 493 -5.32 23.53 6.20
C ALA A 493 -5.21 25.02 6.54
N LEU A 494 -4.61 25.33 7.69
CA LEU A 494 -4.44 26.70 8.19
C LEU A 494 -2.95 26.97 8.45
N GLY A 495 -2.43 28.05 7.88
CA GLY A 495 -1.11 28.58 8.15
C GLY A 495 -1.20 29.99 8.72
N LEU A 496 -0.63 30.20 9.92
CA LEU A 496 -0.48 31.54 10.49
C LEU A 496 1.01 31.90 10.52
N TYR A 497 1.39 32.87 9.69
CA TYR A 497 2.76 33.32 9.54
C TYR A 497 2.88 34.77 10.01
N PHE A 498 3.72 34.99 11.00
CA PHE A 498 3.87 36.31 11.61
C PHE A 498 5.11 37.00 11.03
N VAL A 499 4.99 38.26 10.57
CA VAL A 499 6.10 39.02 9.96
C VAL A 499 7.12 39.44 11.03
N HIS A 500 8.40 39.42 10.65
CA HIS A 500 9.57 39.78 11.46
C HIS A 500 9.68 41.29 11.73
N ASP A 501 8.81 41.86 12.56
CA ASP A 501 9.10 43.17 13.18
C ASP A 501 9.70 42.91 14.56
N SER A 502 11.02 42.62 14.55
CA SER A 502 11.99 42.62 15.65
C SER A 502 11.70 41.86 16.96
N SER A 503 10.52 41.27 17.17
CA SER A 503 10.21 40.44 18.34
C SER A 503 9.28 39.28 17.97
N TYR A 504 9.59 38.07 18.45
CA TYR A 504 8.67 36.93 18.31
C TYR A 504 7.40 37.24 19.08
N ILE A 505 6.24 37.07 18.43
CA ILE A 505 4.97 37.44 19.04
C ILE A 505 4.64 36.44 20.15
N THR A 506 4.63 36.91 21.39
CA THR A 506 3.90 36.25 22.48
C THR A 506 2.42 36.40 22.15
N HIS A 507 1.76 35.32 21.76
CA HIS A 507 0.32 35.40 21.53
C HIS A 507 -0.39 35.72 22.85
N ARG A 508 -1.39 36.61 22.78
CA ARG A 508 -2.44 36.66 23.80
C ARG A 508 -3.26 35.37 23.67
N ASP A 509 -3.66 34.80 24.80
CA ASP A 509 -4.44 33.56 24.93
C ASP A 509 -5.68 33.48 24.02
N THR A 510 -6.18 34.62 23.56
CA THR A 510 -7.42 34.79 22.80
C THR A 510 -7.42 34.08 21.44
N ILE A 511 -6.31 34.04 20.68
CA ILE A 511 -6.30 33.38 19.35
C ILE A 511 -6.58 31.88 19.48
N PHE A 512 -5.98 31.22 20.48
CA PHE A 512 -6.18 29.79 20.69
C PHE A 512 -7.56 29.46 21.23
N LEU A 513 -8.19 30.37 21.99
CA LEU A 513 -9.60 30.24 22.37
C LEU A 513 -10.51 30.22 21.12
N PHE A 514 -10.31 31.12 20.16
CA PHE A 514 -11.06 31.09 18.90
C PHE A 514 -10.78 29.83 18.09
N LEU A 515 -9.52 29.39 18.03
CA LEU A 515 -9.14 28.20 17.28
C LEU A 515 -9.82 26.91 17.80
N LYS A 516 -10.17 26.84 19.10
CA LYS A 516 -10.91 25.68 19.68
C LYS A 516 -12.27 25.42 19.02
N HIS A 517 -12.90 26.43 18.45
CA HIS A 517 -14.21 26.28 17.83
C HIS A 517 -14.14 25.71 16.40
N PHE A 518 -12.96 25.77 15.75
CA PHE A 518 -12.82 25.25 14.38
C PHE A 518 -12.78 23.72 14.31
N ASN A 519 -13.90 23.14 13.91
CA ASN A 519 -14.04 21.68 13.81
C ASN A 519 -13.54 21.06 12.49
N THR A 520 -13.02 21.86 11.55
CA THR A 520 -12.66 21.38 10.20
C THR A 520 -11.17 21.24 9.93
N ILE A 521 -10.34 21.90 10.75
CA ILE A 521 -8.89 22.02 10.54
C ILE A 521 -8.21 20.68 10.78
N LYS A 522 -7.52 20.17 9.76
CA LYS A 522 -6.74 18.92 9.85
C LYS A 522 -5.23 19.17 9.83
N TYR A 523 -4.80 20.22 9.13
CA TYR A 523 -3.39 20.58 9.00
C TYR A 523 -3.20 21.98 9.56
N PHE A 524 -2.38 22.10 10.59
CA PHE A 524 -2.14 23.38 11.23
C PHE A 524 -0.65 23.70 11.22
N SER A 525 -0.31 24.89 10.71
CA SER A 525 1.06 25.37 10.59
C SER A 525 1.22 26.76 11.19
N LEU A 526 2.29 26.94 11.97
CA LEU A 526 2.66 28.21 12.60
C LEU A 526 4.10 28.58 12.20
N ARG A 527 4.35 29.87 11.99
CA ARG A 527 5.71 30.37 11.69
C ARG A 527 6.03 31.65 12.45
N ASN A 528 7.25 31.79 12.97
CA ASN A 528 7.73 32.97 13.69
C ASN A 528 7.00 33.20 15.03
N ILE A 529 6.86 32.15 15.85
CA ILE A 529 6.06 32.18 17.10
C ILE A 529 6.87 31.88 18.37
N ILE A 530 6.30 32.24 19.52
CA ILE A 530 6.69 31.70 20.82
C ILE A 530 5.75 30.55 21.20
N ILE A 531 6.29 29.36 21.46
CA ILE A 531 5.52 28.22 21.97
C ILE A 531 5.20 28.49 23.44
N CYS A 532 3.91 28.64 23.76
CA CYS A 532 3.38 28.84 25.10
C CYS A 532 2.57 27.61 25.59
N ASN A 533 2.13 27.61 26.85
CA ASN A 533 1.37 26.48 27.42
C ASN A 533 0.00 26.32 26.73
N GLU A 534 -0.63 27.42 26.37
CA GLU A 534 -1.99 27.49 25.81
C GLU A 534 -2.05 26.82 24.44
N LEU A 535 -1.04 27.07 23.60
CA LEU A 535 -0.88 26.39 22.31
C LEU A 535 -0.76 24.87 22.49
N LEU A 536 0.07 24.43 23.44
CA LEU A 536 0.27 23.01 23.72
C LEU A 536 -1.02 22.37 24.24
N VAL A 537 -1.75 23.03 25.14
CA VAL A 537 -3.06 22.55 25.63
C VAL A 537 -4.08 22.49 24.50
N TYR A 538 -4.16 23.51 23.63
CA TYR A 538 -5.03 23.50 22.45
C TYR A 538 -4.76 22.29 21.54
N ILE A 539 -3.49 21.99 21.28
CA ILE A 539 -3.12 20.83 20.48
C ILE A 539 -3.54 19.53 21.19
N LEU A 540 -3.34 19.43 22.51
CA LEU A 540 -3.74 18.25 23.27
C LEU A 540 -5.26 18.03 23.23
N GLU A 541 -6.05 19.09 23.37
CA GLU A 541 -7.51 19.05 23.35
C GLU A 541 -8.12 18.86 21.95
N SER A 542 -7.38 19.19 20.89
CA SER A 542 -7.90 19.12 19.52
C SER A 542 -8.28 17.70 19.09
N ASN A 543 -9.53 17.54 18.63
CA ASN A 543 -10.06 16.29 18.10
C ASN A 543 -9.99 16.20 16.55
N THR A 544 -9.50 17.24 15.87
CA THR A 544 -9.54 17.39 14.41
C THR A 544 -8.16 17.47 13.76
N ILE A 545 -7.16 18.04 14.46
CA ILE A 545 -5.81 18.21 13.92
C ILE A 545 -5.11 16.86 13.80
N VAL A 546 -4.68 16.53 12.59
CA VAL A 546 -3.93 15.31 12.26
C VAL A 546 -2.44 15.61 12.08
N CYS A 547 -2.11 16.81 11.60
CA CYS A 547 -0.75 17.24 11.36
C CYS A 547 -0.50 18.64 11.91
N PHE A 548 0.55 18.78 12.68
CA PHE A 548 0.97 20.04 13.26
C PHE A 548 2.43 20.35 12.88
N THR A 549 2.67 21.58 12.43
CA THR A 549 3.99 22.06 11.98
C THR A 549 4.29 23.43 12.58
N ILE A 550 5.47 23.59 13.18
CA ILE A 550 5.98 24.90 13.60
C ILE A 550 7.31 25.16 12.88
N SER A 551 7.50 26.36 12.35
CA SER A 551 8.78 26.82 11.83
C SER A 551 9.21 28.14 12.47
N ASN A 552 10.53 28.36 12.67
CA ASN A 552 11.10 29.57 13.25
C ASN A 552 10.44 29.93 14.61
N PHE A 553 10.86 29.29 15.69
CA PHE A 553 10.20 29.47 16.99
C PHE A 553 11.15 29.61 18.17
N ILE A 554 10.61 30.11 19.28
CA ILE A 554 11.24 30.11 20.62
C ILE A 554 10.32 29.36 21.60
N CYS A 555 10.90 28.61 22.54
CA CYS A 555 10.15 27.94 23.60
C CYS A 555 10.03 28.85 24.83
N ALA A 556 8.81 29.15 25.29
CA ALA A 556 8.55 29.86 26.54
C ALA A 556 7.33 29.26 27.25
N PHE A 557 7.48 28.04 27.78
CA PHE A 557 6.43 27.30 28.48
C PHE A 557 6.97 26.71 29.79
N ASN A 558 6.08 26.49 30.78
CA ASN A 558 6.46 26.00 32.12
C ASN A 558 5.78 24.65 32.45
N LEU A 559 4.90 24.13 31.59
CA LEU A 559 4.20 22.83 31.69
C LEU A 559 3.48 22.50 33.01
N LYS A 560 3.48 23.39 34.01
CA LYS A 560 2.76 23.21 35.28
C LYS A 560 1.28 22.89 35.06
N CYS A 561 0.66 23.52 34.05
CA CYS A 561 -0.74 23.27 33.69
C CYS A 561 -0.93 21.90 33.02
N ILE A 562 0.01 21.49 32.15
CA ILE A 562 -0.03 20.19 31.48
C ILE A 562 0.11 19.08 32.52
N LEU A 563 1.11 19.15 33.41
CA LEU A 563 1.34 18.15 34.46
C LEU A 563 0.15 17.94 35.40
N LYS A 564 -0.68 18.96 35.62
CA LYS A 564 -1.90 18.87 36.47
C LYS A 564 -3.10 18.23 35.77
N ASN A 565 -3.16 18.28 34.45
CA ASN A 565 -4.29 17.76 33.66
C ASN A 565 -3.93 16.42 33.01
N ASN A 566 -4.86 15.48 32.91
CA ASN A 566 -4.64 14.18 32.24
C ASN A 566 -5.06 14.18 30.76
N ILE A 567 -5.00 15.33 30.08
CA ILE A 567 -5.43 15.45 28.68
C ILE A 567 -4.44 14.70 27.77
N ILE A 568 -4.99 13.81 26.94
CA ILE A 568 -4.27 12.98 25.98
C ILE A 568 -4.83 13.25 24.59
N ASN A 569 -3.95 13.40 23.60
CA ASN A 569 -4.36 13.54 22.21
C ASN A 569 -4.27 12.20 21.46
N ARG A 570 -5.39 11.80 20.85
CA ARG A 570 -5.53 10.56 20.05
C ARG A 570 -5.68 10.79 18.55
N ARG A 571 -5.49 12.02 18.08
CA ARG A 571 -5.79 12.43 16.69
C ARG A 571 -4.56 12.86 15.91
N LEU A 572 -3.62 13.52 16.57
CA LEU A 572 -2.39 14.00 15.98
C LEU A 572 -1.49 12.80 15.58
N ARG A 573 -1.21 12.70 14.28
CA ARG A 573 -0.37 11.64 13.70
C ARG A 573 1.01 12.16 13.29
N SER A 574 1.13 13.45 13.01
CA SER A 574 2.37 14.07 12.53
C SER A 574 2.71 15.31 13.33
N PHE A 575 3.91 15.33 13.90
CA PHE A 575 4.46 16.47 14.64
C PHE A 575 5.78 16.91 14.02
N LYS A 576 5.86 18.19 13.65
CA LYS A 576 7.01 18.76 12.95
C LYS A 576 7.43 20.09 13.57
N ILE A 577 8.72 20.24 13.83
CA ILE A 577 9.31 21.49 14.30
C ILE A 577 10.58 21.79 13.51
N GLU A 578 10.71 23.04 13.09
CA GLU A 578 11.76 23.50 12.18
C GLU A 578 12.35 24.83 12.66
N ASN A 579 13.67 24.97 12.64
CA ASN A 579 14.42 26.18 12.97
C ASN A 579 14.09 26.74 14.36
N SER A 580 14.58 26.08 15.40
CA SER A 580 14.51 26.63 16.75
C SER A 580 15.52 27.77 16.89
N LEU A 581 15.11 28.91 17.45
CA LEU A 581 16.00 30.06 17.68
C LEU A 581 16.52 30.11 19.11
N GLY A 582 15.95 29.29 19.99
CA GLY A 582 16.42 29.05 21.34
C GLY A 582 16.64 27.57 21.62
N TYR A 583 17.08 27.26 22.83
CA TYR A 583 17.18 25.87 23.29
C TYR A 583 15.79 25.31 23.66
N ILE A 584 15.51 24.12 23.17
CA ILE A 584 14.40 23.26 23.59
C ILE A 584 14.87 22.47 24.80
N ASP A 585 14.16 22.54 25.91
CA ASP A 585 14.46 21.74 27.09
C ASP A 585 13.77 20.36 27.05
N SER A 586 14.05 19.52 28.04
CA SER A 586 13.42 18.20 28.17
C SER A 586 11.91 18.24 28.43
N SER A 587 11.36 19.40 28.75
CA SER A 587 9.96 19.53 29.09
C SER A 587 9.07 19.33 27.84
N LEU A 588 9.54 19.66 26.62
CA LEU A 588 8.83 19.31 25.37
C LEU A 588 8.47 17.81 25.27
N LEU A 589 9.30 16.93 25.83
CA LEU A 589 9.02 15.48 25.84
C LEU A 589 7.79 15.12 26.68
N ILE A 590 7.51 15.88 27.74
CA ILE A 590 6.31 15.71 28.58
C ILE A 590 5.07 15.98 27.73
N PHE A 591 5.07 17.04 26.94
CA PHE A 591 3.97 17.31 25.98
C PHE A 591 3.86 16.18 24.94
N MET A 592 4.99 15.81 24.31
CA MET A 592 4.98 14.78 23.26
C MET A 592 4.54 13.41 23.77
N SER A 593 4.82 13.06 25.04
CA SER A 593 4.39 11.80 25.66
C SER A 593 2.87 11.61 25.70
N ARG A 594 2.11 12.71 25.56
CA ARG A 594 0.64 12.70 25.57
C ARG A 594 0.00 12.55 24.19
N LEU A 595 0.81 12.33 23.15
CA LEU A 595 0.37 12.17 21.77
C LEU A 595 0.35 10.68 21.38
N GLU A 596 -0.62 9.92 21.89
CA GLU A 596 -0.66 8.44 21.78
C GLU A 596 -0.60 7.91 20.34
N CYS A 597 -1.23 8.61 19.39
CA CYS A 597 -1.36 8.16 18.00
C CYS A 597 -0.28 8.72 17.05
N MET A 598 0.79 9.33 17.59
CA MET A 598 1.84 9.94 16.80
C MET A 598 2.62 8.89 16.00
N GLN A 599 2.66 9.05 14.67
CA GLN A 599 3.32 8.13 13.73
C GLN A 599 4.54 8.74 13.03
N TYR A 600 4.61 10.08 12.96
CA TYR A 600 5.66 10.81 12.26
C TYR A 600 6.18 11.99 13.08
N VAL A 601 7.50 12.00 13.29
CA VAL A 601 8.23 13.11 13.90
C VAL A 601 9.27 13.67 12.92
N LYS A 602 9.30 15.00 12.76
CA LYS A 602 10.33 15.70 11.96
C LYS A 602 10.91 16.87 12.74
N PHE A 603 12.21 16.82 13.00
CA PHE A 603 12.98 17.89 13.63
C PHE A 603 14.02 18.43 12.65
N VAL A 604 14.01 19.75 12.40
CA VAL A 604 14.96 20.43 11.50
C VAL A 604 15.58 21.62 12.22
N GLY A 605 16.91 21.73 12.24
CA GLY A 605 17.61 22.92 12.77
C GLY A 605 17.21 23.25 14.22
N ILE A 606 17.21 22.25 15.09
CA ILE A 606 16.80 22.41 16.49
C ILE A 606 18.00 22.40 17.44
N PHE A 607 17.93 23.19 18.51
CA PHE A 607 18.91 23.20 19.59
C PHE A 607 18.27 22.60 20.84
N VAL A 608 18.79 21.50 21.38
CA VAL A 608 18.22 20.88 22.59
C VAL A 608 19.20 21.00 23.76
N LYS A 609 18.69 21.49 24.90
CA LYS A 609 19.41 21.54 26.16
C LYS A 609 18.92 20.41 27.05
N ASN A 610 19.61 19.29 27.01
CA ASN A 610 19.35 18.18 27.93
C ASN A 610 20.05 18.46 29.27
N LEU A 611 19.42 19.26 30.13
CA LEU A 611 19.81 19.42 31.52
C LEU A 611 19.41 18.14 32.28
N THR A 612 20.19 17.07 32.16
CA THR A 612 20.24 16.12 33.28
C THR A 612 20.90 16.89 34.41
N SER A 613 20.13 17.34 35.39
CA SER A 613 20.71 18.02 36.54
C SER A 613 21.75 17.09 37.18
N TYR A 614 22.86 17.64 37.68
CA TYR A 614 23.88 16.86 38.37
C TYR A 614 23.25 16.03 39.53
N LEU A 615 22.22 16.61 40.15
CA LEU A 615 21.36 15.97 41.14
C LEU A 615 20.57 14.78 40.59
N GLU A 616 20.05 14.83 39.36
CA GLU A 616 19.36 13.69 38.72
C GLU A 616 20.30 12.50 38.48
N ARG A 617 21.57 12.74 38.14
CA ARG A 617 22.58 11.66 38.03
C ARG A 617 22.88 11.05 39.39
N ILE A 618 23.01 11.86 40.43
CA ILE A 618 23.21 11.40 41.81
C ILE A 618 21.97 10.62 42.29
N TYR A 619 20.77 11.11 42.01
CA TYR A 619 19.51 10.46 42.37
C TYR A 619 19.35 9.10 41.67
N ARG A 620 19.69 9.01 40.38
CA ARG A 620 19.71 7.73 39.62
C ARG A 620 20.75 6.75 40.18
N TYR A 621 21.90 7.27 40.61
CA TYR A 621 22.98 6.47 41.18
C TYR A 621 22.63 5.93 42.57
N ILE A 622 21.92 6.72 43.39
CA ILE A 622 21.55 6.35 44.77
C ILE A 622 20.26 5.51 44.82
N PHE A 623 19.25 5.85 44.03
CA PHE A 623 17.89 5.30 44.19
C PHE A 623 17.43 4.35 43.08
N GLY A 624 18.30 4.06 42.10
CA GLY A 624 18.18 2.88 41.24
C GLY A 624 16.79 2.61 40.65
N SER A 625 16.09 3.60 40.10
CA SER A 625 15.01 3.38 39.13
C SER A 625 14.50 4.72 38.58
N GLU A 626 14.49 4.87 37.25
CA GLU A 626 13.51 5.77 36.64
C GLU A 626 12.14 5.11 36.81
N LYS A 627 11.12 5.87 37.24
CA LYS A 627 9.74 5.49 36.91
C LYS A 627 9.69 5.42 35.39
N GLN A 628 9.75 4.21 34.83
CA GLN A 628 9.57 4.00 33.41
C GLN A 628 8.23 4.63 33.03
N ILE A 629 8.23 5.49 32.03
CA ILE A 629 6.98 5.87 31.37
C ILE A 629 6.40 4.56 30.84
N GLU A 630 5.28 4.11 31.43
CA GLU A 630 4.75 2.74 31.26
C GLU A 630 4.38 2.42 29.80
N SER A 631 4.22 3.42 28.93
CA SER A 631 3.97 3.24 27.50
C SER A 631 4.79 4.20 26.63
N LYS A 632 5.72 3.67 25.85
CA LYS A 632 6.39 4.42 24.78
C LYS A 632 5.50 4.55 23.54
N ILE A 633 5.69 5.62 22.78
CA ILE A 633 4.98 5.88 21.53
C ILE A 633 5.69 5.15 20.38
N TYR A 634 4.92 4.39 19.60
CA TYR A 634 5.42 3.70 18.41
C TYR A 634 5.29 4.60 17.18
N ILE A 635 6.43 4.97 16.60
CA ILE A 635 6.46 5.78 15.37
C ILE A 635 6.84 4.94 14.15
N ILE A 636 6.36 5.36 12.97
CA ILE A 636 6.63 4.69 11.68
C ILE A 636 7.68 5.48 10.89
N ARG A 637 7.76 6.80 11.08
CA ARG A 637 8.68 7.69 10.36
C ARG A 637 9.37 8.67 11.31
N LEU A 638 10.68 8.80 11.15
CA LEU A 638 11.52 9.75 11.87
C LEU A 638 12.38 10.53 10.90
N GLU A 639 12.44 11.85 11.08
CA GLU A 639 13.33 12.72 10.31
C GLU A 639 14.04 13.69 11.24
N ILE A 640 15.37 13.60 11.28
CA ILE A 640 16.24 14.47 12.03
C ILE A 640 17.18 15.12 11.03
N ILE A 641 17.16 16.46 10.97
CA ILE A 641 17.98 17.24 10.05
C ILE A 641 18.62 18.37 10.86
N GLU A 642 19.95 18.37 10.97
CA GLU A 642 20.70 19.47 11.57
C GLU A 642 20.29 19.77 13.02
N ALA A 643 19.96 18.73 13.79
CA ALA A 643 19.70 18.84 15.22
C ALA A 643 21.03 18.93 16.00
N VAL A 644 21.15 19.92 16.88
CA VAL A 644 22.32 20.14 17.73
C VAL A 644 21.92 19.99 19.19
N LEU A 645 22.69 19.21 19.95
CA LEU A 645 22.47 19.02 21.38
C LEU A 645 23.63 19.59 22.18
N ALA A 646 23.29 20.29 23.27
CA ALA A 646 24.28 20.68 24.27
C ALA A 646 24.86 19.44 24.99
N ASN A 647 26.10 19.57 25.50
CA ASN A 647 26.76 18.60 26.40
C ASN A 647 27.06 17.21 25.81
N LYS A 648 27.47 17.12 24.53
CA LYS A 648 27.80 15.83 23.85
C LYS A 648 26.66 14.80 23.89
N SER A 649 25.41 15.23 24.07
CA SER A 649 24.26 14.34 24.14
C SER A 649 23.71 14.03 22.74
N ASN A 650 22.83 13.02 22.64
CA ASN A 650 22.34 12.50 21.38
C ASN A 650 20.82 12.68 21.19
N ILE A 651 20.38 13.06 20.00
CA ILE A 651 18.95 13.33 19.71
C ILE A 651 18.09 12.07 19.77
N LEU A 652 18.60 10.93 19.29
CA LEU A 652 17.89 9.66 19.39
C LEU A 652 17.77 9.24 20.85
N ASN A 653 18.82 9.45 21.66
CA ASN A 653 18.77 9.22 23.10
C ASN A 653 17.73 10.11 23.78
N PHE A 654 17.69 11.40 23.44
CA PHE A 654 16.69 12.34 23.95
C PHE A 654 15.26 11.86 23.64
N LEU A 655 14.99 11.47 22.40
CA LEU A 655 13.68 10.97 21.96
C LEU A 655 13.33 9.59 22.54
N SER A 656 14.32 8.73 22.80
CA SER A 656 14.11 7.36 23.31
C SER A 656 13.41 7.29 24.67
N LYS A 657 13.40 8.41 25.41
CA LYS A 657 12.65 8.56 26.67
C LYS A 657 11.15 8.36 26.47
N ILE A 658 10.61 8.71 25.30
CA ILE A 658 9.17 8.65 25.01
C ILE A 658 8.83 7.83 23.76
N ILE A 659 9.79 7.61 22.85
CA ILE A 659 9.58 6.91 21.59
C ILE A 659 10.25 5.54 21.60
N ASP A 660 9.54 4.54 21.08
CA ASP A 660 10.06 3.23 20.72
C ASP A 660 10.37 3.19 19.22
N PHE A 661 11.62 2.85 18.88
CA PHE A 661 12.11 2.81 17.49
C PHE A 661 11.98 1.44 16.82
N THR A 662 11.50 0.40 17.51
CA THR A 662 11.42 -0.97 16.98
C THR A 662 10.55 -1.08 15.73
N ASN A 663 9.44 -0.33 15.69
CA ASN A 663 8.48 -0.28 14.57
C ASN A 663 8.80 0.76 13.49
N LEU A 664 9.97 1.40 13.57
CA LEU A 664 10.35 2.44 12.62
C LEU A 664 10.57 1.83 11.22
N VAL A 665 9.86 2.37 10.22
CA VAL A 665 9.93 1.92 8.82
C VAL A 665 10.81 2.85 7.99
N LYS A 666 10.83 4.14 8.31
CA LYS A 666 11.61 5.15 7.57
C LYS A 666 12.40 6.04 8.52
N ILE A 667 13.68 6.21 8.24
CA ILE A 667 14.54 7.19 8.89
C ILE A 667 15.24 8.09 7.86
N ILE A 668 15.21 9.40 8.11
CA ILE A 668 16.09 10.40 7.48
C ILE A 668 16.93 10.99 8.62
N TYR A 669 18.24 10.80 8.55
CA TYR A 669 19.16 11.20 9.60
C TYR A 669 20.31 12.01 9.01
N ARG A 670 20.19 13.33 9.06
CA ARG A 670 21.20 14.28 8.58
C ARG A 670 21.81 15.01 9.77
N VAL A 671 23.03 14.62 10.15
CA VAL A 671 23.70 15.09 11.37
C VAL A 671 25.17 15.40 11.12
N ASN A 672 25.85 15.94 12.13
CA ASN A 672 27.28 16.25 12.01
C ASN A 672 28.15 14.99 12.05
N MET A 673 27.88 14.06 12.97
CA MET A 673 28.61 12.80 13.18
C MET A 673 27.67 11.74 13.77
N ILE A 674 28.05 10.46 13.70
CA ILE A 674 27.37 9.34 14.38
C ILE A 674 28.28 8.80 15.48
N THR A 675 27.76 8.67 16.69
CA THR A 675 28.45 8.16 17.87
C THR A 675 28.04 6.73 18.21
N GLU A 676 28.76 6.09 19.14
CA GLU A 676 28.39 4.78 19.72
C GLU A 676 26.95 4.70 20.24
N THR A 677 26.40 5.82 20.71
CA THR A 677 25.02 5.85 21.19
C THR A 677 24.02 5.70 20.04
N GLU A 678 24.28 6.34 18.90
CA GLU A 678 23.44 6.20 17.71
C GLU A 678 23.52 4.79 17.12
N TYR A 679 24.72 4.21 17.01
CA TYR A 679 24.87 2.84 16.53
C TYR A 679 24.02 1.85 17.33
N LYS A 680 23.97 2.00 18.66
CA LYS A 680 23.09 1.19 19.52
C LYS A 680 21.61 1.35 19.16
N PHE A 681 21.14 2.56 18.87
CA PHE A 681 19.75 2.78 18.46
C PHE A 681 19.44 2.19 17.08
N PHE A 682 20.34 2.33 16.10
CA PHE A 682 20.18 1.67 14.81
C PHE A 682 20.07 0.14 14.95
N GLY A 683 20.83 -0.46 15.88
CA GLY A 683 20.71 -1.88 16.22
C GLY A 683 19.34 -2.31 16.78
N GLN A 684 18.54 -1.37 17.32
CA GLN A 684 17.20 -1.65 17.85
C GLN A 684 16.10 -1.53 16.79
N MET A 685 16.37 -0.89 15.66
CA MET A 685 15.40 -0.67 14.58
C MET A 685 15.31 -1.94 13.72
N ARG A 686 14.21 -2.71 13.85
CA ARG A 686 14.08 -4.02 13.17
C ARG A 686 13.32 -3.96 11.85
N ASN A 687 12.48 -2.94 11.67
CA ASN A 687 11.50 -2.88 10.59
C ASN A 687 11.83 -1.83 9.51
N LEU A 688 13.06 -1.31 9.46
CA LEU A 688 13.41 -0.26 8.50
C LEU A 688 13.32 -0.78 7.06
N GLU A 689 12.58 -0.05 6.24
CA GLU A 689 12.49 -0.25 4.79
C GLU A 689 13.23 0.85 4.02
N THR A 690 13.29 2.07 4.57
CA THR A 690 13.93 3.24 3.96
C THR A 690 14.90 3.91 4.91
N VAL A 691 16.16 4.02 4.51
CA VAL A 691 17.24 4.63 5.28
C VAL A 691 17.93 5.70 4.45
N TYR A 692 17.95 6.93 4.96
CA TYR A 692 18.66 8.06 4.36
C TYR A 692 19.56 8.68 5.43
N ILE A 693 20.88 8.63 5.24
CA ILE A 693 21.87 9.13 6.20
C ILE A 693 22.76 10.15 5.50
N VAL A 694 23.00 11.28 6.15
CA VAL A 694 23.93 12.31 5.68
C VAL A 694 24.79 12.79 6.84
N ILE A 695 26.09 12.66 6.70
CA ILE A 695 27.08 13.16 7.67
C ILE A 695 27.70 14.43 7.09
N ARG A 696 27.63 15.52 7.85
CA ARG A 696 28.14 16.82 7.40
C ARG A 696 29.63 17.01 7.69
N ASN A 697 30.15 16.34 8.72
CA ASN A 697 31.57 16.41 9.02
C ASN A 697 32.35 15.54 8.01
N MET A 698 33.12 16.19 7.15
CA MET A 698 33.89 15.53 6.09
C MET A 698 35.10 14.74 6.62
N ASN A 699 35.45 14.87 7.90
CA ASN A 699 36.53 14.10 8.51
C ASN A 699 36.03 12.86 9.28
N GLU A 700 34.72 12.67 9.38
CA GLU A 700 34.13 11.56 10.14
C GLU A 700 33.77 10.40 9.21
N TYR A 701 34.04 9.17 9.67
CA TYR A 701 33.66 7.94 8.96
C TYR A 701 32.45 7.28 9.63
N ILE A 702 31.62 6.59 8.85
CA ILE A 702 30.57 5.72 9.40
C ILE A 702 31.11 4.28 9.42
N ASP A 703 30.97 3.60 10.55
CA ASP A 703 31.17 2.16 10.64
C ASP A 703 29.89 1.43 10.21
N PHE A 704 29.87 0.93 8.97
CA PHE A 704 28.72 0.22 8.43
C PHE A 704 28.43 -1.09 9.17
N LYS A 705 29.45 -1.75 9.77
CA LYS A 705 29.25 -2.99 10.54
C LYS A 705 28.45 -2.71 11.80
N LYS A 706 28.75 -1.60 12.47
CA LYS A 706 27.98 -1.14 13.64
C LYS A 706 26.61 -0.59 13.25
N LEU A 707 26.53 0.16 12.15
CA LEU A 707 25.25 0.72 11.67
C LEU A 707 24.24 -0.38 11.31
N PHE A 708 24.70 -1.44 10.65
CA PHE A 708 23.88 -2.58 10.23
C PHE A 708 24.16 -3.83 11.05
N ILE A 709 24.39 -3.66 12.36
CA ILE A 709 24.60 -4.78 13.29
C ILE A 709 23.37 -5.69 13.39
N ASN A 710 22.18 -5.11 13.21
CA ASN A 710 20.93 -5.85 13.15
C ASN A 710 20.74 -6.51 11.77
N ARG A 711 20.92 -7.83 11.72
CA ARG A 711 20.85 -8.61 10.48
C ARG A 711 19.45 -8.67 9.85
N ASP A 712 18.39 -8.39 10.62
CA ASP A 712 17.02 -8.35 10.08
C ASP A 712 16.90 -7.28 8.98
N LEU A 713 17.66 -6.19 9.09
CA LEU A 713 17.67 -5.07 8.14
C LEU A 713 18.04 -5.49 6.72
N PHE A 714 18.89 -6.52 6.56
CA PHE A 714 19.28 -7.05 5.26
C PHE A 714 18.10 -7.65 4.48
N ASN A 715 17.02 -8.03 5.17
CA ASN A 715 15.81 -8.58 4.58
C ASN A 715 14.64 -7.59 4.48
N THR A 716 14.77 -6.38 5.05
CA THR A 716 13.70 -5.37 5.09
C THR A 716 14.02 -4.10 4.30
N VAL A 717 15.27 -3.64 4.34
CA VAL A 717 15.67 -2.38 3.69
C VAL A 717 15.59 -2.54 2.18
N SER A 718 14.83 -1.64 1.57
CA SER A 718 14.55 -1.61 0.13
C SER A 718 15.03 -0.33 -0.55
N SER A 719 15.25 0.74 0.22
CA SER A 719 15.84 1.99 -0.26
C SER A 719 16.88 2.48 0.74
N LEU A 720 18.12 2.63 0.25
CA LEU A 720 19.25 3.11 1.04
C LEU A 720 19.91 4.29 0.32
N SER A 721 20.17 5.36 1.06
CA SER A 721 20.96 6.48 0.59
C SER A 721 21.89 6.97 1.67
N ILE A 722 23.18 7.05 1.35
CA ILE A 722 24.24 7.40 2.29
C ILE A 722 25.09 8.51 1.67
N CYS A 723 25.23 9.60 2.41
CA CYS A 723 26.14 10.70 2.10
C CYS A 723 27.17 10.82 3.23
N VAL A 724 28.42 10.51 2.92
CA VAL A 724 29.54 10.46 3.88
C VAL A 724 30.79 11.02 3.23
N SER A 725 31.85 11.25 4.00
CA SER A 725 33.15 11.70 3.49
C SER A 725 33.79 10.69 2.53
N LYS A 726 33.86 9.43 2.96
CA LYS A 726 34.54 8.32 2.28
C LYS A 726 33.74 7.02 2.45
N ILE A 727 33.82 6.17 1.44
CA ILE A 727 33.28 4.79 1.44
C ILE A 727 34.46 3.85 1.25
N LEU A 728 34.57 2.82 2.09
CA LEU A 728 35.63 1.83 2.04
C LEU A 728 35.19 0.55 1.31
N LYS A 729 36.15 -0.27 0.92
CA LYS A 729 35.89 -1.58 0.30
C LYS A 729 35.05 -2.48 1.19
N GLU A 730 35.32 -2.50 2.50
CA GLU A 730 34.59 -3.29 3.49
C GLU A 730 33.13 -2.86 3.63
N ASP A 731 32.82 -1.58 3.37
CA ASP A 731 31.45 -1.07 3.40
C ASP A 731 30.63 -1.65 2.24
N ILE A 732 31.24 -1.78 1.06
CA ILE A 732 30.61 -2.39 -0.11
C ILE A 732 30.25 -3.85 0.17
N GLU A 733 31.10 -4.60 0.88
CA GLU A 733 30.82 -5.98 1.28
C GLU A 733 29.56 -6.10 2.15
N ILE A 734 29.31 -5.12 3.01
CA ILE A 734 28.10 -5.08 3.85
C ILE A 734 26.87 -4.73 3.00
N LEU A 735 27.01 -3.79 2.06
CA LEU A 735 25.92 -3.41 1.15
C LEU A 735 25.44 -4.59 0.29
N ARG A 736 26.32 -5.54 -0.04
CA ARG A 736 25.97 -6.76 -0.79
C ARG A 736 25.04 -7.71 -0.02
N LEU A 737 24.97 -7.59 1.31
CA LEU A 737 24.13 -8.46 2.13
C LEU A 737 22.64 -8.15 2.02
N PHE A 738 22.26 -6.96 1.52
CA PHE A 738 20.85 -6.56 1.38
C PHE A 738 20.14 -7.29 0.24
N LYS A 739 19.22 -8.20 0.58
CA LYS A 739 18.52 -9.05 -0.40
C LYS A 739 17.36 -8.35 -1.12
N LYS A 740 16.79 -7.29 -0.52
CA LYS A 740 15.61 -6.57 -1.05
C LYS A 740 15.91 -5.14 -1.52
N LEU A 741 17.18 -4.79 -1.66
CA LEU A 741 17.59 -3.45 -2.04
C LEU A 741 17.12 -3.13 -3.47
N PHE A 742 16.24 -2.15 -3.62
CA PHE A 742 15.72 -1.70 -4.92
C PHE A 742 16.35 -0.39 -5.38
N PHE A 743 16.83 0.43 -4.43
CA PHE A 743 17.47 1.70 -4.68
C PHE A 743 18.65 1.87 -3.74
N LEU A 744 19.82 2.13 -4.30
CA LEU A 744 21.04 2.44 -3.58
C LEU A 744 21.61 3.75 -4.13
N SER A 745 21.77 4.73 -3.25
CA SER A 745 22.41 6.00 -3.61
C SER A 745 23.58 6.30 -2.69
N LEU A 746 24.76 6.42 -3.27
CA LEU A 746 25.99 6.75 -2.56
C LEU A 746 26.44 8.16 -2.93
N SER A 747 26.98 8.89 -1.97
CA SER A 747 27.49 10.24 -2.16
C SER A 747 28.68 10.41 -1.24
N CYS A 748 29.85 10.71 -1.79
CA CYS A 748 31.03 11.05 -1.01
C CYS A 748 31.91 12.08 -1.72
N GLU A 749 32.93 12.59 -1.05
CA GLU A 749 33.83 13.60 -1.63
C GLU A 749 34.72 12.97 -2.70
N GLU A 750 35.36 11.85 -2.37
CA GLU A 750 36.20 11.08 -3.28
C GLU A 750 35.71 9.64 -3.37
N ILE A 751 35.81 9.05 -4.56
CA ILE A 751 35.62 7.62 -4.76
C ILE A 751 36.84 7.04 -5.46
N TYR A 752 37.53 6.13 -4.76
CA TYR A 752 38.67 5.41 -5.32
C TYR A 752 38.22 4.27 -6.22
N TYR A 753 38.94 4.08 -7.32
CA TYR A 753 38.71 3.00 -8.28
C TYR A 753 38.66 1.62 -7.60
N GLU A 754 39.58 1.33 -6.69
CA GLU A 754 39.63 0.07 -5.93
C GLU A 754 38.37 -0.22 -5.11
N THR A 755 37.69 0.83 -4.63
CA THR A 755 36.43 0.69 -3.89
C THR A 755 35.29 0.38 -4.83
N ILE A 756 35.20 1.13 -5.94
CA ILE A 756 34.14 0.98 -6.95
C ILE A 756 34.21 -0.36 -7.69
N LEU A 757 35.41 -0.91 -7.91
CA LEU A 757 35.61 -2.23 -8.52
C LEU A 757 34.87 -3.38 -7.80
N ASN A 758 34.54 -3.22 -6.52
CA ASN A 758 33.78 -4.23 -5.77
C ASN A 758 32.26 -4.11 -5.96
N ILE A 759 31.79 -3.02 -6.59
CA ILE A 759 30.38 -2.79 -6.89
C ILE A 759 30.05 -3.44 -8.23
N LYS A 760 29.85 -4.75 -8.22
CA LYS A 760 29.45 -5.50 -9.42
C LYS A 760 27.95 -5.54 -9.61
N LYS A 761 27.48 -5.38 -10.85
CA LYS A 761 26.08 -5.47 -11.24
C LYS A 761 25.46 -6.82 -10.88
N GLU A 762 26.24 -7.90 -10.88
CA GLU A 762 25.76 -9.21 -10.45
C GLU A 762 25.28 -9.26 -8.99
N HIS A 763 25.85 -8.43 -8.11
CA HIS A 763 25.44 -8.32 -6.70
C HIS A 763 24.23 -7.40 -6.52
N PHE A 764 23.99 -6.52 -7.50
CA PHE A 764 22.95 -5.48 -7.46
C PHE A 764 21.98 -5.56 -8.65
N LYS A 765 21.73 -6.77 -9.18
CA LYS A 765 21.00 -6.99 -10.46
C LYS A 765 19.68 -6.24 -10.59
N ASN A 766 18.99 -5.98 -9.47
CA ASN A 766 17.66 -5.36 -9.44
C ASN A 766 17.64 -4.06 -8.64
N THR A 767 18.81 -3.48 -8.38
CA THR A 767 19.00 -2.26 -7.62
C THR A 767 19.26 -1.12 -8.59
N GLN A 768 18.48 -0.05 -8.49
CA GLN A 768 18.85 1.20 -9.13
C GLN A 768 19.99 1.80 -8.32
N PHE A 769 21.20 1.75 -8.89
CA PHE A 769 22.40 2.32 -8.31
C PHE A 769 22.58 3.76 -8.76
N ARG A 770 23.00 4.66 -7.85
CA ARG A 770 23.32 6.05 -8.20
C ARG A 770 24.48 6.55 -7.35
N VAL A 771 25.47 7.15 -8.00
CA VAL A 771 26.52 7.94 -7.34
C VAL A 771 26.17 9.42 -7.53
N ASN A 772 25.85 10.14 -6.45
CA ASN A 772 25.46 11.55 -6.54
C ASN A 772 26.68 12.49 -6.45
N ARG A 773 27.70 12.12 -5.67
CA ARG A 773 28.98 12.83 -5.56
C ARG A 773 30.13 11.81 -5.38
N PRO A 774 31.34 12.07 -5.91
CA PRO A 774 31.65 13.13 -6.86
C PRO A 774 30.79 13.00 -8.12
N ILE A 775 30.42 14.13 -8.73
CA ILE A 775 29.66 14.11 -9.99
C ILE A 775 30.57 13.70 -11.14
N ARG A 776 30.00 13.26 -12.27
CA ARG A 776 30.77 12.55 -13.32
C ARG A 776 32.06 13.26 -13.76
N TYR A 777 32.04 14.59 -13.88
CA TYR A 777 33.21 15.37 -14.31
C TYR A 777 34.31 15.45 -13.25
N GLU A 778 33.99 15.18 -11.98
CA GLU A 778 34.93 15.17 -10.84
C GLU A 778 35.50 13.78 -10.55
N ARG A 779 34.98 12.74 -11.22
CA ARG A 779 35.46 11.36 -11.08
C ARG A 779 36.68 11.12 -11.95
N SER A 780 37.54 10.21 -11.52
CA SER A 780 38.64 9.73 -12.36
C SER A 780 38.11 9.00 -13.61
N TYR A 781 38.91 8.99 -14.67
CA TYR A 781 38.57 8.32 -15.93
C TYR A 781 38.32 6.82 -15.74
N GLU A 782 39.12 6.17 -14.90
CA GLU A 782 39.00 4.74 -14.59
C GLU A 782 37.68 4.41 -13.89
N VAL A 783 37.25 5.28 -12.97
CA VAL A 783 35.97 5.14 -12.26
C VAL A 783 34.80 5.27 -13.23
N ASN A 784 34.82 6.29 -14.09
CA ASN A 784 33.76 6.50 -15.08
C ASN A 784 33.66 5.32 -16.05
N ASN A 785 34.78 4.87 -16.62
CA ASN A 785 34.82 3.73 -17.54
C ASN A 785 34.31 2.43 -16.91
N TYR A 786 34.66 2.17 -15.65
CA TYR A 786 34.15 1.00 -14.96
C TYR A 786 32.65 1.09 -14.72
N LEU A 787 32.13 2.22 -14.24
CA LEU A 787 30.69 2.37 -14.01
C LEU A 787 29.88 2.27 -15.31
N ASP A 788 30.38 2.86 -16.39
CA ASP A 788 29.72 2.83 -17.70
C ASP A 788 29.71 1.41 -18.28
N SER A 789 30.83 0.67 -18.17
CA SER A 789 30.90 -0.73 -18.61
C SER A 789 30.08 -1.69 -17.75
N GLU A 790 30.07 -1.49 -16.43
CA GLU A 790 29.40 -2.41 -15.49
C GLU A 790 27.87 -2.20 -15.51
N PHE A 791 27.36 -0.98 -15.75
CA PHE A 791 25.95 -0.65 -15.57
C PHE A 791 25.20 -0.05 -16.80
N ASN A 792 25.86 0.11 -17.95
CA ASN A 792 25.27 0.33 -19.30
C ASN A 792 24.54 1.67 -19.61
N LEU A 793 24.53 2.70 -18.77
CA LEU A 793 23.93 4.01 -19.08
C LEU A 793 24.60 5.17 -18.31
N ASP A 794 24.63 6.38 -18.89
CA ASP A 794 25.22 7.60 -18.32
C ASP A 794 24.79 7.88 -16.86
N PHE A 795 25.70 7.63 -15.91
CA PHE A 795 25.50 7.89 -14.49
C PHE A 795 25.68 9.38 -14.15
N LEU A 796 24.57 10.14 -14.19
CA LEU A 796 24.48 11.53 -13.68
C LEU A 796 24.64 11.64 -12.16
#